data_AF-A0A267GHX3-F1
#
_entry.id   AF-A0A267GHX3-F1
#
_cell.length_a   1.000
_cell.length_b   1.000
_cell.length_c   1.000
_cell.angle_alpha   90.00
_cell.angle_beta   90.00
_cell.angle_gamma   90.00
#
_symmetry.space_group_name_H-M   'P 1'
#
loop_
_entity.id
_entity.type
_entity.pdbx_description
1 polymer ?
#
loop_
_entity_poly.entity_id
_entity_poly.type
_entity_poly.pdbx_seq_one_letter_code
_entity_poly.pdbx_strand_id
1 'polypeptide(L)'
;MQKAPGSASQPLYIVACYNCKKTVSQPEGTKRTICPYCGSLFASPDGEASSSGSATGSSPPQQPQQQQPQNRPPSGSSSTNSASSSSKRHRLAKQQAGGGDSRPRSGSGSGNKLLNFFSNLGKSRDRSHGGSGGGKKRSGKADESLPPLSQSPSLTTGRSGGMATLSPIAPASIEGGLYKSQSVTSLLVPQQQQQQQSMPSPRQDYPQPQLTESMLADLTEESKRTGNWSRLSDLFEQAFSSPKDLVAVFRSAQRDPDPSKGSGLNQAFVEAAYATLKDMPYDMQKKVLKANISVLLEKRHTMGGKGGTSSSKDDVRALFVILQNPLLEKVTTFVLFAHLLRCVAALGDFDHHCLVNWLARLEKASFEALLRRIQYFISVRLFPPKTEDLPPLDKASWWVPNAVKVLALLNAANNQCGSRAKVPYTEFYNHTIDSLDLLAEYYTWQNPAANSGFTFCQYPFILSIQAKRSILQRDSETQMIIMAKRSLVAGVAKRNQPSMDMLFLNITVRRSHLVADSMRQISAKQKDLKKKLRVTFEGEAGLDMGGLTKEWFLLLIRSVFLSNSGLFTYDAKSRCYWFSLAPKDNQQEYYLIGALMGLAVYNSINLDVRFPSICYRKLLSPSVVPSTTGTTQLGVCPVTLTDLREVMPELAHGLYELLRHQGDVAEDFGATFEIAYTDGAGKNRTVELKPDGRSISVTNANRQEYVAMYCDYLLNKGVYSKFRSFYLGFHQVCASNALILLRPEEVEHLVCGSPKFDFNELRKVTVYDGYRPNDAQVKWFWDIAINMEPAKQAALLLFITGSDRIPVGGMAEMQMKIVRVNRLEMLPIAHTCFNQIMLPTYKTKATLTERLLLAIDNSEGFGLE
;
A
#
# COMPACT_ATOMS: atom_id res chain seq x y z
N MET A 1 58.95 -15.46 -18.60
CA MET A 1 58.47 -15.79 -17.24
C MET A 1 58.59 -14.55 -16.37
N GLN A 2 57.50 -14.08 -15.76
CA GLN A 2 57.48 -13.23 -14.56
C GLN A 2 56.08 -13.38 -13.95
N LYS A 3 56.00 -13.58 -12.63
CA LYS A 3 54.71 -13.72 -11.92
C LYS A 3 54.23 -12.34 -11.49
N ALA A 4 52.96 -12.02 -11.73
CA ALA A 4 52.29 -11.00 -10.93
C ALA A 4 52.19 -11.49 -9.47
N PRO A 5 52.33 -10.61 -8.46
CA PRO A 5 52.15 -10.99 -7.07
C PRO A 5 50.69 -11.39 -6.82
N GLY A 6 50.48 -12.51 -6.12
CA GLY A 6 49.15 -12.94 -5.74
C GLY A 6 48.57 -12.04 -4.64
N SER A 7 47.37 -11.52 -4.84
CA SER A 7 46.62 -10.82 -3.80
C SER A 7 46.29 -11.78 -2.66
N ALA A 8 47.00 -11.67 -1.52
CA ALA A 8 46.67 -12.42 -0.33
C ALA A 8 45.28 -12.01 0.16
N SER A 9 44.39 -12.98 0.37
CA SER A 9 43.16 -12.78 1.12
C SER A 9 43.52 -12.48 2.58
N GLN A 10 43.04 -11.37 3.13
CA GLN A 10 43.07 -11.17 4.58
C GLN A 10 42.31 -12.32 5.25
N PRO A 11 42.86 -12.96 6.31
CA PRO A 11 42.15 -14.02 7.02
C PRO A 11 40.91 -13.45 7.71
N LEU A 12 39.74 -14.03 7.41
CA LEU A 12 38.49 -13.71 8.10
C LEU A 12 38.40 -14.49 9.41
N TYR A 13 38.41 -13.77 10.53
CA TYR A 13 38.28 -14.34 11.86
C TYR A 13 36.82 -14.58 12.21
N ILE A 14 36.53 -15.71 12.83
CA ILE A 14 35.20 -16.06 13.34
C ILE A 14 35.14 -15.71 14.83
N VAL A 15 34.37 -14.67 15.17
CA VAL A 15 34.20 -14.15 16.53
C VAL A 15 32.76 -14.34 17.00
N ALA A 16 32.56 -14.66 18.28
CA ALA A 16 31.22 -14.72 18.86
C ALA A 16 30.79 -13.32 19.34
N CYS A 17 29.71 -12.78 18.79
CA CYS A 17 29.18 -11.49 19.24
C CYS A 17 28.80 -11.56 20.74
N TYR A 18 29.32 -10.67 21.59
CA TYR A 18 29.10 -10.77 23.04
C TYR A 18 27.62 -10.74 23.43
N ASN A 19 26.78 -10.03 22.66
CA ASN A 19 25.36 -9.84 22.95
C ASN A 19 24.53 -11.07 22.58
N CYS A 20 24.52 -11.48 21.29
CA CYS A 20 23.67 -12.58 20.81
C CYS A 20 24.36 -13.95 20.72
N LYS A 21 25.65 -14.05 21.10
CA LYS A 21 26.52 -15.25 21.06
C LYS A 21 26.70 -15.96 19.71
N LYS A 22 25.98 -15.55 18.66
CA LYS A 22 26.16 -16.03 17.28
C LYS A 22 27.54 -15.64 16.73
N THR A 23 28.09 -16.50 15.88
CA THR A 23 29.38 -16.33 15.22
C THR A 23 29.29 -15.39 14.00
N VAL A 24 30.11 -14.35 14.03
CA VAL A 24 30.24 -13.32 13.00
C VAL A 24 31.63 -13.44 12.37
N SER A 25 31.75 -13.14 11.08
CA SER A 25 33.03 -13.10 10.39
C SER A 25 33.51 -11.64 10.29
N GLN A 26 34.75 -11.36 10.70
CA GLN A 26 35.35 -10.03 10.63
C GLN A 26 36.77 -10.08 10.01
N PRO A 27 37.24 -9.00 9.36
CA PRO A 27 38.64 -8.84 8.99
C PRO A 27 39.59 -8.83 10.20
N GLU A 28 40.85 -9.17 9.95
CA GLU A 28 41.93 -9.05 10.92
C GLU A 28 42.17 -7.56 11.27
N GLY A 29 42.29 -7.25 12.57
CA GLY A 29 42.54 -5.88 13.07
C GLY A 29 41.30 -4.98 13.25
N THR A 30 40.08 -5.45 12.95
CA THR A 30 38.85 -4.65 13.17
C THR A 30 38.62 -4.32 14.65
N LYS A 31 38.61 -3.02 15.00
CA LYS A 31 38.33 -2.55 16.37
C LYS A 31 36.86 -2.70 16.78
N ARG A 32 35.90 -2.57 15.85
CA ARG A 32 34.44 -2.66 16.10
C ARG A 32 33.70 -3.35 14.94
N THR A 33 33.07 -4.48 15.22
CA THR A 33 32.26 -5.22 14.23
C THR A 33 30.76 -4.99 14.46
N ILE A 34 30.02 -4.72 13.37
CA ILE A 34 28.55 -4.73 13.37
C ILE A 34 28.09 -6.19 13.32
N CYS A 35 27.36 -6.66 14.34
CA CYS A 35 26.75 -7.99 14.28
C CYS A 35 25.59 -8.01 13.26
N PRO A 36 25.63 -8.82 12.19
CA PRO A 36 24.55 -8.89 11.20
C PRO A 36 23.25 -9.47 11.76
N TYR A 37 23.31 -10.16 12.90
CA TYR A 37 22.13 -10.73 13.57
C TYR A 37 21.51 -9.82 14.63
N CYS A 38 22.29 -8.98 15.34
CA CYS A 38 21.80 -8.22 16.50
C CYS A 38 22.11 -6.72 16.46
N GLY A 39 22.70 -6.21 15.36
CA GLY A 39 22.99 -4.79 15.14
C GLY A 39 24.11 -4.20 16.00
N SER A 40 24.34 -4.78 17.18
CA SER A 40 25.31 -4.32 18.17
C SER A 40 26.71 -4.21 17.57
N LEU A 41 27.31 -3.05 17.80
CA LEU A 41 28.76 -2.88 17.70
C LEU A 41 29.41 -3.67 18.84
N PHE A 42 30.45 -4.43 18.53
CA PHE A 42 31.27 -5.09 19.54
C PHE A 42 32.76 -5.01 19.18
N ALA A 43 33.60 -4.87 20.21
CA ALA A 43 35.05 -4.88 20.04
C ALA A 43 35.59 -6.31 19.87
N SER A 44 36.72 -6.45 19.18
CA SER A 44 37.57 -7.64 19.30
C SER A 44 38.09 -7.72 20.75
N PRO A 45 38.27 -8.92 21.35
CA PRO A 45 38.83 -9.04 22.71
C PRO A 45 40.21 -8.39 22.88
N ASP A 46 40.93 -8.17 21.78
CA ASP A 46 42.24 -7.51 21.72
C ASP A 46 42.15 -5.97 21.78
N GLY A 47 40.93 -5.40 21.79
CA GLY A 47 40.68 -3.97 21.60
C GLY A 47 40.55 -3.12 22.88
N GLU A 48 40.58 -3.70 24.08
CA GLU A 48 40.43 -2.96 25.34
C GLU A 48 41.68 -3.04 26.23
N ALA A 49 42.52 -2.00 26.18
CA ALA A 49 43.59 -1.74 27.13
C ALA A 49 43.57 -0.25 27.54
N SER A 50 43.31 0.02 28.83
CA SER A 50 43.03 1.34 29.44
C SER A 50 41.72 2.00 28.93
N SER A 51 40.88 2.65 29.74
CA SER A 51 40.80 2.83 31.21
C SER A 51 39.30 3.05 31.56
N SER A 52 38.74 2.85 32.76
CA SER A 52 39.25 2.78 34.14
C SER A 52 38.17 2.19 35.08
N GLY A 53 38.51 1.73 36.30
CA GLY A 53 37.53 1.64 37.41
C GLY A 53 37.22 0.24 37.95
N SER A 54 38.05 -0.21 38.89
CA SER A 54 37.96 -1.43 39.70
C SER A 54 36.62 -1.74 40.41
N ALA A 55 36.18 -3.01 40.38
CA ALA A 55 35.38 -3.64 41.45
C ALA A 55 35.44 -5.20 41.44
N THR A 56 36.31 -5.74 42.31
CA THR A 56 36.33 -7.07 42.97
C THR A 56 35.34 -8.21 42.60
N GLY A 57 35.91 -9.39 42.27
CA GLY A 57 35.42 -10.73 42.69
C GLY A 57 34.37 -11.44 41.79
N SER A 58 34.36 -12.77 41.62
CA SER A 58 35.25 -13.85 42.11
C SER A 58 35.21 -15.05 41.14
N SER A 59 36.22 -15.93 41.17
CA SER A 59 36.42 -17.04 40.19
C SER A 59 36.06 -18.45 40.81
N PRO A 60 36.28 -19.62 40.17
CA PRO A 60 35.22 -20.65 40.07
C PRO A 60 35.63 -22.07 40.57
N PRO A 61 34.79 -23.08 40.34
CA PRO A 61 35.24 -24.40 39.84
C PRO A 61 34.61 -24.71 38.46
N GLN A 62 35.37 -25.04 37.42
CA GLN A 62 35.99 -26.36 37.11
C GLN A 62 35.01 -27.45 36.63
N GLN A 63 35.23 -27.91 35.38
CA GLN A 63 34.82 -29.22 34.87
C GLN A 63 35.91 -30.27 35.20
N PRO A 64 35.59 -31.58 35.06
CA PRO A 64 36.53 -32.52 34.43
C PRO A 64 35.96 -33.23 33.19
N GLN A 65 36.83 -33.99 32.52
CA GLN A 65 36.71 -34.45 31.13
C GLN A 65 36.14 -35.87 30.95
N GLN A 66 35.65 -36.14 29.74
CA GLN A 66 35.76 -37.37 28.92
C GLN A 66 35.84 -38.77 29.59
N GLN A 67 35.03 -39.73 29.11
CA GLN A 67 35.51 -40.87 28.29
C GLN A 67 34.37 -41.78 27.74
N GLN A 68 34.71 -42.58 26.72
CA GLN A 68 33.98 -43.75 26.16
C GLN A 68 34.70 -45.04 26.66
N PRO A 69 34.09 -46.26 26.70
CA PRO A 69 33.47 -46.92 25.53
C PRO A 69 32.38 -48.01 25.73
N GLN A 70 31.85 -48.49 24.59
CA GLN A 70 31.32 -49.84 24.25
C GLN A 70 30.91 -50.85 25.35
N ASN A 71 29.68 -51.40 25.27
CA ASN A 71 29.45 -52.81 24.83
C ASN A 71 27.97 -53.23 24.58
N ARG A 72 27.75 -54.49 24.18
CA ARG A 72 26.49 -55.13 23.72
C ARG A 72 25.74 -55.95 24.83
N PRO A 73 24.53 -56.53 24.56
CA PRO A 73 23.58 -56.97 25.60
C PRO A 73 23.37 -58.51 25.71
N PRO A 74 22.56 -58.95 26.71
CA PRO A 74 21.59 -60.06 26.62
C PRO A 74 20.14 -59.52 26.52
N SER A 75 19.11 -60.07 25.86
CA SER A 75 18.71 -61.44 25.44
C SER A 75 17.74 -62.16 26.40
N GLY A 76 16.52 -62.45 25.91
CA GLY A 76 15.49 -63.33 26.51
C GLY A 76 14.07 -62.84 26.16
N SER A 77 13.23 -63.47 25.32
CA SER A 77 12.71 -64.86 25.27
C SER A 77 11.60 -65.13 26.30
N SER A 78 10.41 -65.66 25.97
CA SER A 78 9.83 -66.09 24.66
C SER A 78 8.35 -66.50 24.81
N SER A 79 7.66 -66.85 23.70
CA SER A 79 6.55 -67.86 23.61
C SER A 79 5.22 -67.58 24.37
N THR A 80 3.99 -67.99 23.99
CA THR A 80 3.30 -68.66 22.83
C THR A 80 1.75 -68.51 23.05
N ASN A 81 0.77 -68.89 22.21
CA ASN A 81 0.77 -69.66 20.95
C ASN A 81 -0.42 -69.34 19.98
N SER A 82 -0.21 -69.72 18.71
CA SER A 82 -1.10 -70.31 17.68
C SER A 82 -2.66 -70.32 17.73
N ALA A 83 -3.24 -70.12 16.52
CA ALA A 83 -4.40 -70.85 15.93
C ALA A 83 -5.82 -70.70 16.55
N SER A 84 -6.95 -70.96 15.87
CA SER A 84 -7.29 -70.86 14.42
C SER A 84 -8.81 -71.01 14.16
N SER A 85 -9.28 -70.47 13.02
CA SER A 85 -10.41 -70.98 12.19
C SER A 85 -11.90 -70.68 12.49
N SER A 86 -12.64 -70.53 11.37
CA SER A 86 -14.03 -70.97 11.12
C SER A 86 -15.26 -70.11 11.49
N SER A 87 -15.75 -69.39 10.47
CA SER A 87 -17.11 -69.46 9.91
C SER A 87 -18.36 -69.67 10.80
N LYS A 88 -19.35 -68.79 10.60
CA LYS A 88 -20.70 -69.21 10.12
C LYS A 88 -21.43 -68.10 9.36
N ARG A 89 -22.40 -68.49 8.52
CA ARG A 89 -23.27 -67.62 7.71
C ARG A 89 -24.60 -67.41 8.43
N HIS A 90 -25.35 -66.37 8.07
CA HIS A 90 -26.78 -66.53 7.79
C HIS A 90 -27.23 -65.69 6.60
N ARG A 91 -28.25 -66.18 5.89
CA ARG A 91 -28.99 -65.50 4.80
C ARG A 91 -30.47 -65.43 5.18
N LEU A 92 -31.17 -64.42 4.67
CA LEU A 92 -32.49 -64.39 4.02
C LEU A 92 -32.71 -62.91 3.60
N ALA A 93 -33.19 -62.47 2.41
CA ALA A 93 -34.18 -62.96 1.44
C ALA A 93 -35.64 -62.74 1.91
N LYS A 94 -36.63 -62.29 1.09
CA LYS A 94 -36.66 -61.76 -0.30
C LYS A 94 -38.09 -61.30 -0.64
N GLN A 95 -38.28 -60.17 -1.35
CA GLN A 95 -39.48 -59.77 -2.14
C GLN A 95 -39.10 -58.49 -2.93
N GLN A 96 -39.40 -58.21 -4.22
CA GLN A 96 -40.40 -58.63 -5.24
C GLN A 96 -41.84 -58.10 -4.96
N ALA A 97 -42.56 -57.50 -5.92
CA ALA A 97 -42.30 -57.28 -7.37
C ALA A 97 -43.05 -56.06 -7.97
N GLY A 98 -42.76 -55.75 -9.25
CA GLY A 98 -43.53 -54.82 -10.11
C GLY A 98 -42.88 -53.44 -10.28
N GLY A 99 -42.76 -52.86 -11.49
CA GLY A 99 -43.02 -53.39 -12.83
C GLY A 99 -43.56 -52.32 -13.78
N GLY A 100 -42.76 -51.86 -14.76
CA GLY A 100 -43.21 -50.87 -15.75
C GLY A 100 -42.05 -50.28 -16.56
N ASP A 101 -42.10 -50.46 -17.87
CA ASP A 101 -41.06 -50.02 -18.82
C ASP A 101 -41.33 -48.60 -19.32
N SER A 102 -40.29 -47.77 -19.49
CA SER A 102 -40.26 -46.66 -20.46
C SER A 102 -38.92 -45.94 -20.52
N ARG A 103 -38.45 -45.68 -21.75
CA ARG A 103 -37.20 -44.95 -22.02
C ARG A 103 -37.31 -43.46 -21.65
N PRO A 104 -36.33 -42.86 -20.95
CA PRO A 104 -36.27 -41.40 -20.80
C PRO A 104 -35.90 -40.74 -22.13
N ARG A 105 -36.67 -39.74 -22.55
CA ARG A 105 -36.33 -38.87 -23.69
C ARG A 105 -35.10 -38.01 -23.37
N SER A 106 -34.26 -37.77 -24.38
CA SER A 106 -33.19 -36.77 -24.33
C SER A 106 -33.72 -35.34 -24.54
N GLY A 107 -33.18 -34.35 -23.83
CA GLY A 107 -33.27 -32.94 -24.23
C GLY A 107 -33.43 -31.90 -23.11
N SER A 108 -32.94 -30.68 -23.38
CA SER A 108 -33.30 -29.41 -22.71
C SER A 108 -33.04 -29.26 -21.19
N GLY A 109 -31.94 -29.79 -20.66
CA GLY A 109 -31.55 -29.61 -19.24
C GLY A 109 -30.48 -28.54 -18.94
N SER A 110 -29.51 -28.32 -19.84
CA SER A 110 -28.32 -27.50 -19.55
C SER A 110 -28.41 -26.03 -19.94
N GLY A 111 -29.16 -25.68 -21.01
CA GLY A 111 -29.19 -24.31 -21.55
C GLY A 111 -29.63 -23.27 -20.50
N ASN A 112 -30.74 -23.54 -19.81
CA ASN A 112 -31.25 -22.66 -18.76
C ASN A 112 -30.30 -22.57 -17.55
N LYS A 113 -29.54 -23.62 -17.23
CA LYS A 113 -28.55 -23.57 -16.14
C LYS A 113 -27.38 -22.65 -16.48
N LEU A 114 -26.89 -22.68 -17.73
CA LEU A 114 -25.83 -21.80 -18.23
C LEU A 114 -26.30 -20.34 -18.32
N LEU A 115 -27.50 -20.09 -18.84
CA LEU A 115 -28.10 -18.75 -18.89
C LEU A 115 -28.31 -18.16 -17.49
N ASN A 116 -28.85 -18.95 -16.55
CA ASN A 116 -29.03 -18.52 -15.17
C ASN A 116 -27.67 -18.28 -14.46
N PHE A 117 -26.64 -19.07 -14.75
CA PHE A 117 -25.30 -18.87 -14.20
C PHE A 117 -24.71 -17.51 -14.59
N PHE A 118 -24.72 -17.15 -15.89
CA PHE A 118 -24.25 -15.82 -16.32
C PHE A 118 -25.14 -14.69 -15.78
N SER A 119 -26.45 -14.91 -15.67
CA SER A 119 -27.40 -13.92 -15.14
C SER A 119 -27.24 -13.67 -13.63
N ASN A 120 -26.80 -14.68 -12.88
CA ASN A 120 -26.58 -14.59 -11.44
C ASN A 120 -25.16 -14.10 -11.10
N LEU A 121 -24.17 -14.31 -11.97
CA LEU A 121 -22.83 -13.75 -11.80
C LEU A 121 -22.85 -12.21 -11.81
N GLY A 122 -23.66 -11.60 -12.68
CA GLY A 122 -23.86 -10.15 -12.71
C GLY A 122 -24.80 -9.59 -11.64
N LYS A 123 -25.16 -10.38 -10.61
CA LYS A 123 -26.12 -9.99 -9.55
C LYS A 123 -25.65 -10.46 -8.17
N SER A 124 -24.62 -9.82 -7.64
CA SER A 124 -24.17 -10.05 -6.25
C SER A 124 -24.06 -8.75 -5.46
N ARG A 125 -24.61 -8.77 -4.23
CA ARG A 125 -24.54 -7.73 -3.20
C ARG A 125 -25.06 -6.32 -3.56
N ASP A 126 -26.24 -6.24 -4.17
CA ASP A 126 -27.15 -5.10 -3.94
C ASP A 126 -28.27 -5.51 -2.98
N ARG A 127 -28.31 -4.89 -1.79
CA ARG A 127 -29.38 -5.03 -0.77
C ARG A 127 -29.49 -3.75 0.09
N SER A 128 -29.88 -2.64 -0.52
CA SER A 128 -30.44 -1.49 0.20
C SER A 128 -31.94 -1.69 0.45
N HIS A 129 -32.49 -1.06 1.48
CA HIS A 129 -33.91 -1.19 1.85
C HIS A 129 -34.82 -0.35 0.94
N GLY A 130 -36.07 -0.79 0.76
CA GLY A 130 -37.03 -0.14 -0.13
C GLY A 130 -37.68 1.11 0.46
N GLY A 131 -37.84 2.13 -0.37
CA GLY A 131 -38.79 3.23 -0.18
C GLY A 131 -39.84 3.20 -1.28
N SER A 132 -41.12 3.40 -0.93
CA SER A 132 -42.22 3.37 -1.91
C SER A 132 -42.38 4.72 -2.61
N GLY A 133 -42.44 4.72 -3.94
CA GLY A 133 -42.66 5.92 -4.75
C GLY A 133 -43.11 5.57 -6.16
N GLY A 134 -44.33 5.96 -6.54
CA GLY A 134 -44.92 5.62 -7.84
C GLY A 134 -44.47 6.57 -8.96
N GLY A 135 -43.94 6.02 -10.06
CA GLY A 135 -43.55 6.76 -11.26
C GLY A 135 -43.95 6.02 -12.55
N LYS A 136 -44.39 6.76 -13.58
CA LYS A 136 -44.93 6.18 -14.82
C LYS A 136 -43.85 5.53 -15.69
N LYS A 137 -44.16 4.35 -16.24
CA LYS A 137 -43.35 3.69 -17.29
C LYS A 137 -43.23 4.59 -18.54
N ARG A 138 -42.03 4.66 -19.11
CA ARG A 138 -41.81 4.90 -20.55
C ARG A 138 -40.84 3.84 -21.08
N SER A 139 -41.23 3.17 -22.15
CA SER A 139 -40.46 2.08 -22.75
C SER A 139 -39.67 2.57 -23.96
N GLY A 140 -38.34 2.51 -23.88
CA GLY A 140 -37.44 2.59 -25.03
C GLY A 140 -36.64 1.29 -25.12
N LYS A 141 -36.63 0.64 -26.29
CA LYS A 141 -35.64 -0.40 -26.61
C LYS A 141 -34.41 0.27 -27.21
N ALA A 142 -33.23 -0.19 -26.82
CA ALA A 142 -31.98 -0.01 -27.53
C ALA A 142 -31.25 -1.35 -27.54
N ASP A 143 -30.70 -1.75 -28.68
CA ASP A 143 -29.97 -3.02 -28.81
C ASP A 143 -28.52 -2.86 -28.35
N GLU A 144 -28.11 -3.63 -27.34
CA GLU A 144 -26.71 -3.75 -26.93
C GLU A 144 -25.92 -4.61 -27.94
N SER A 145 -25.50 -4.00 -29.03
CA SER A 145 -24.48 -4.57 -29.93
C SER A 145 -23.08 -4.20 -29.44
N LEU A 146 -22.38 -5.16 -28.82
CA LEU A 146 -21.01 -4.96 -28.35
C LEU A 146 -20.03 -4.85 -29.53
N PRO A 147 -19.13 -3.84 -29.56
CA PRO A 147 -18.12 -3.70 -30.60
C PRO A 147 -17.02 -4.79 -30.49
N PRO A 148 -16.34 -5.12 -31.59
CA PRO A 148 -15.30 -6.15 -31.60
C PRO A 148 -14.04 -5.70 -30.84
N LEU A 149 -13.42 -6.65 -30.12
CA LEU A 149 -12.14 -6.46 -29.45
C LEU A 149 -11.01 -6.34 -30.47
N SER A 150 -10.38 -5.16 -30.54
CA SER A 150 -9.09 -4.99 -31.21
C SER A 150 -7.97 -5.71 -30.46
N GLN A 151 -6.98 -6.19 -31.20
CA GLN A 151 -5.70 -6.61 -30.62
C GLN A 151 -4.89 -5.37 -30.22
N SER A 152 -3.99 -5.52 -29.25
CA SER A 152 -3.13 -4.44 -28.75
C SER A 152 -2.35 -3.76 -29.88
N PRO A 153 -2.58 -2.46 -30.19
CA PRO A 153 -1.88 -1.79 -31.28
C PRO A 153 -0.42 -1.51 -30.90
N SER A 154 0.49 -1.77 -31.83
CA SER A 154 1.90 -1.39 -31.71
C SER A 154 2.05 0.13 -31.87
N LEU A 155 2.86 0.76 -31.03
CA LEU A 155 3.14 2.20 -31.12
C LEU A 155 4.07 2.50 -32.31
N THR A 156 3.52 3.12 -33.36
CA THR A 156 4.29 3.75 -34.45
C THR A 156 4.08 5.26 -34.45
N THR A 157 5.13 6.01 -34.73
CA THR A 157 5.17 7.47 -34.51
C THR A 157 4.50 8.27 -35.64
N GLY A 158 3.61 9.21 -35.28
CA GLY A 158 3.04 10.20 -36.19
C GLY A 158 2.92 11.59 -35.53
N ARG A 159 3.17 12.66 -36.28
CA ARG A 159 3.16 14.06 -35.80
C ARG A 159 1.85 14.78 -36.13
N SER A 160 1.20 15.40 -35.14
CA SER A 160 0.54 16.73 -35.29
C SER A 160 -0.13 17.24 -33.99
N GLY A 161 -0.10 18.57 -33.77
CA GLY A 161 -1.15 19.33 -33.06
C GLY A 161 -1.42 19.03 -31.57
N GLY A 162 -0.46 19.27 -30.67
CA GLY A 162 -0.65 19.03 -29.24
C GLY A 162 -1.41 20.13 -28.47
N MET A 163 -2.39 19.73 -27.64
CA MET A 163 -2.66 20.43 -26.37
C MET A 163 -1.74 19.85 -25.29
N ALA A 164 -1.22 20.69 -24.39
CA ALA A 164 -0.35 20.24 -23.31
C ALA A 164 -1.13 19.47 -22.23
N THR A 165 -1.17 18.14 -22.36
CA THR A 165 -1.53 17.24 -21.26
C THR A 165 -0.34 17.14 -20.30
N LEU A 166 -0.51 17.66 -19.08
CA LEU A 166 0.36 17.33 -17.95
C LEU A 166 0.42 15.81 -17.81
N SER A 167 1.60 15.22 -17.99
CA SER A 167 1.83 13.82 -17.68
C SER A 167 1.56 13.57 -16.20
N PRO A 168 0.89 12.46 -15.81
CA PRO A 168 0.73 12.13 -14.40
C PRO A 168 2.12 11.98 -13.77
N ILE A 169 2.37 12.72 -12.68
CA ILE A 169 3.66 12.72 -12.00
C ILE A 169 3.86 11.36 -11.32
N ALA A 170 4.51 10.44 -12.03
CA ALA A 170 5.11 9.25 -11.43
C ALA A 170 6.20 9.69 -10.44
N PRO A 171 6.41 8.97 -9.33
CA PRO A 171 7.59 9.18 -8.50
C PRO A 171 8.85 8.96 -9.35
N ALA A 172 9.83 9.86 -9.24
CA ALA A 172 10.94 9.93 -10.18
C ALA A 172 11.80 8.66 -10.21
N SER A 173 11.66 7.88 -11.29
CA SER A 173 12.59 6.79 -11.62
C SER A 173 13.94 7.37 -12.04
N ILE A 174 14.96 7.19 -11.19
CA ILE A 174 16.34 7.53 -11.54
C ILE A 174 16.90 6.40 -12.41
N GLU A 175 16.69 6.49 -13.72
CA GLU A 175 17.33 5.59 -14.69
C GLU A 175 18.80 6.01 -14.93
N GLY A 176 19.72 5.29 -14.30
CA GLY A 176 21.15 5.42 -14.55
C GLY A 176 21.56 4.82 -15.90
N GLY A 177 21.54 5.63 -16.97
CA GLY A 177 21.96 5.23 -18.31
C GLY A 177 23.44 5.54 -18.60
N LEU A 178 24.22 4.52 -18.98
CA LEU A 178 25.63 4.65 -19.37
C LEU A 178 25.85 5.66 -20.52
N TYR A 179 26.80 6.58 -20.34
CA TYR A 179 27.53 7.22 -21.44
C TYR A 179 28.96 6.70 -21.47
N LYS A 180 29.42 6.28 -22.66
CA LYS A 180 30.80 5.84 -22.88
C LYS A 180 31.73 7.05 -22.89
N SER A 181 32.89 6.93 -22.26
CA SER A 181 34.00 7.86 -22.44
C SER A 181 34.59 7.74 -23.85
N GLN A 182 34.57 8.84 -24.60
CA GLN A 182 35.52 9.08 -25.69
C GLN A 182 36.08 10.49 -25.55
N SER A 183 37.41 10.60 -25.59
CA SER A 183 38.13 11.86 -25.48
C SER A 183 38.07 12.64 -26.80
N VAL A 184 37.69 13.91 -26.73
CA VAL A 184 37.92 14.87 -27.81
C VAL A 184 38.67 16.07 -27.25
N THR A 185 39.68 16.48 -28.01
CA THR A 185 40.74 17.45 -27.67
C THR A 185 40.21 18.84 -27.32
N SER A 186 41.02 19.58 -26.55
CA SER A 186 40.79 21.00 -26.30
C SER A 186 40.83 21.84 -27.58
N LEU A 187 39.93 22.82 -27.66
CA LEU A 187 40.12 24.02 -28.47
C LEU A 187 40.11 25.21 -27.51
N LEU A 188 41.21 25.96 -27.47
CA LEU A 188 41.32 27.15 -26.64
C LEU A 188 40.51 28.30 -27.25
N VAL A 189 39.68 28.93 -26.42
CA VAL A 189 39.14 30.28 -26.64
C VAL A 189 39.73 31.17 -25.55
N PRO A 190 40.22 32.39 -25.84
CA PRO A 190 41.03 33.16 -24.88
C PRO A 190 40.28 33.55 -23.61
N GLN A 191 40.96 33.49 -22.47
CA GLN A 191 40.47 34.08 -21.22
C GLN A 191 40.48 35.61 -21.32
N GLN A 192 39.31 36.22 -21.51
CA GLN A 192 39.11 37.60 -21.04
C GLN A 192 38.80 37.57 -19.55
N GLN A 193 39.66 38.19 -18.75
CA GLN A 193 39.45 38.38 -17.32
C GLN A 193 38.35 39.43 -17.07
N GLN A 194 37.09 39.04 -17.16
CA GLN A 194 36.01 39.83 -16.57
C GLN A 194 36.06 39.66 -15.05
N GLN A 195 36.56 40.69 -14.37
CA GLN A 195 36.50 40.81 -12.91
C GLN A 195 35.04 40.67 -12.45
N GLN A 196 34.80 39.91 -11.37
CA GLN A 196 33.48 39.81 -10.77
C GLN A 196 33.12 41.10 -10.01
N GLN A 197 32.77 42.14 -10.76
CA GLN A 197 31.98 43.24 -10.21
C GLN A 197 30.60 42.69 -9.85
N SER A 198 30.22 42.83 -8.59
CA SER A 198 28.95 42.34 -8.05
C SER A 198 27.79 43.18 -8.57
N MET A 199 27.31 42.88 -9.78
CA MET A 199 26.09 43.46 -10.33
C MET A 199 24.92 43.18 -9.37
N PRO A 200 24.28 44.21 -8.79
CA PRO A 200 23.09 43.99 -7.99
C PRO A 200 21.96 43.49 -8.89
N SER A 201 21.20 42.50 -8.43
CA SER A 201 19.95 42.08 -9.07
C SER A 201 19.09 43.32 -9.34
N PRO A 202 18.44 43.45 -10.51
CA PRO A 202 17.63 44.62 -10.82
C PRO A 202 16.64 44.92 -9.69
N ARG A 203 16.68 46.14 -9.16
CA ARG A 203 15.64 46.65 -8.26
C ARG A 203 14.38 46.77 -9.09
N GLN A 204 13.52 45.75 -9.05
CA GLN A 204 12.11 45.95 -9.34
C GLN A 204 11.58 46.90 -8.29
N ASP A 205 11.10 48.07 -8.69
CA ASP A 205 10.46 49.01 -7.77
C ASP A 205 9.09 48.46 -7.38
N TYR A 206 9.03 47.84 -6.20
CA TYR A 206 7.77 47.48 -5.55
C TYR A 206 7.24 48.73 -4.81
N PRO A 207 5.92 48.96 -4.79
CA PRO A 207 5.33 49.97 -3.93
C PRO A 207 5.65 49.65 -2.46
N GLN A 208 5.82 50.68 -1.62
CA GLN A 208 6.05 50.46 -0.20
C GLN A 208 4.83 49.79 0.44
N PRO A 209 5.01 48.73 1.26
CA PRO A 209 3.91 48.00 1.87
C PRO A 209 3.19 48.89 2.90
N GLN A 210 1.95 49.27 2.60
CA GLN A 210 1.14 50.15 3.46
C GLN A 210 0.53 49.43 4.68
N LEU A 211 0.67 48.10 4.74
CA LEU A 211 0.24 47.25 5.84
C LEU A 211 1.45 46.41 6.29
N THR A 212 1.76 46.46 7.59
CA THR A 212 2.84 45.70 8.22
C THR A 212 2.30 44.78 9.32
N GLU A 213 3.12 43.85 9.79
CA GLU A 213 2.73 42.83 10.77
C GLU A 213 2.29 43.43 12.11
N SER A 214 2.99 44.45 12.63
CA SER A 214 2.58 45.17 13.84
C SER A 214 1.32 46.00 13.62
N MET A 215 1.26 46.78 12.52
CA MET A 215 0.07 47.58 12.20
C MET A 215 -1.19 46.72 12.05
N LEU A 216 -1.07 45.50 11.51
CA LEU A 216 -2.19 44.55 11.43
C LEU A 216 -2.68 44.15 12.83
N ALA A 217 -1.78 43.84 13.76
CA ALA A 217 -2.13 43.47 15.13
C ALA A 217 -2.85 44.61 15.86
N ASP A 218 -2.22 45.79 15.91
CA ASP A 218 -2.74 46.99 16.59
C ASP A 218 -4.14 47.37 16.07
N LEU A 219 -4.30 47.42 14.73
CA LEU A 219 -5.58 47.74 14.10
C LEU A 219 -6.63 46.64 14.29
N THR A 220 -6.22 45.36 14.42
CA THR A 220 -7.17 44.26 14.67
C THR A 220 -7.76 44.37 16.08
N GLU A 221 -6.95 44.70 17.08
CA GLU A 221 -7.46 44.94 18.44
C GLU A 221 -8.29 46.23 18.53
N GLU A 222 -7.86 47.31 17.86
CA GLU A 222 -8.65 48.54 17.77
C GLU A 222 -10.02 48.31 17.10
N SER A 223 -10.07 47.62 15.96
CA SER A 223 -11.33 47.30 15.27
C SER A 223 -12.22 46.35 16.08
N LYS A 224 -11.65 45.39 16.82
CA LYS A 224 -12.41 44.52 17.74
C LYS A 224 -13.02 45.31 18.92
N ARG A 225 -12.27 46.26 19.49
CA ARG A 225 -12.73 47.10 20.60
C ARG A 225 -13.76 48.15 20.18
N THR A 226 -13.61 48.74 18.99
CA THR A 226 -14.45 49.85 18.50
C THR A 226 -15.62 49.41 17.61
N GLY A 227 -15.57 48.18 17.08
CA GLY A 227 -16.50 47.70 16.05
C GLY A 227 -16.27 48.32 14.67
N ASN A 228 -15.32 49.24 14.51
CA ASN A 228 -15.06 49.92 13.23
C ASN A 228 -13.95 49.22 12.44
N TRP A 229 -14.31 48.64 11.30
CA TRP A 229 -13.42 47.85 10.44
C TRP A 229 -13.03 48.55 9.13
N SER A 230 -13.44 49.81 8.90
CA SER A 230 -13.23 50.48 7.60
C SER A 230 -11.75 50.58 7.22
N ARG A 231 -10.91 51.10 8.12
CA ARG A 231 -9.47 51.29 7.90
C ARG A 231 -8.74 49.99 7.55
N LEU A 232 -9.06 48.88 8.24
CA LEU A 232 -8.55 47.56 7.85
C LEU A 232 -9.10 47.13 6.49
N SER A 233 -10.40 47.31 6.24
CA SER A 233 -11.02 46.87 4.98
C SER A 233 -10.46 47.59 3.77
N ASP A 234 -10.10 48.87 3.88
CA ASP A 234 -9.55 49.66 2.79
C ASP A 234 -8.08 49.30 2.53
N LEU A 235 -7.30 49.06 3.60
CA LEU A 235 -5.93 48.51 3.50
C LEU A 235 -5.91 47.10 2.89
N PHE A 236 -6.86 46.23 3.26
CA PHE A 236 -7.01 44.91 2.64
C PHE A 236 -7.49 45.00 1.18
N GLU A 237 -8.41 45.92 0.85
CA GLU A 237 -8.87 46.12 -0.53
C GLU A 237 -7.75 46.63 -1.44
N GLN A 238 -6.88 47.52 -0.94
CA GLN A 238 -5.66 47.96 -1.61
C GLN A 238 -4.62 46.83 -1.75
N ALA A 239 -4.30 46.12 -0.65
CA ALA A 239 -3.32 45.04 -0.65
C ALA A 239 -3.70 43.88 -1.60
N PHE A 240 -4.99 43.63 -1.82
CA PHE A 240 -5.48 42.61 -2.76
C PHE A 240 -5.86 43.18 -4.14
N SER A 241 -5.56 44.45 -4.45
CA SER A 241 -5.98 45.10 -5.70
C SER A 241 -5.18 44.67 -6.93
N SER A 242 -3.88 44.35 -6.79
CA SER A 242 -3.02 43.83 -7.87
C SER A 242 -2.09 42.71 -7.39
N PRO A 243 -1.52 41.88 -8.29
CA PRO A 243 -0.49 40.91 -7.95
C PRO A 243 0.75 41.53 -7.28
N LYS A 244 1.11 42.76 -7.65
CA LYS A 244 2.34 43.42 -7.20
C LYS A 244 2.21 43.93 -5.77
N ASP A 245 1.08 44.57 -5.44
CA ASP A 245 0.81 45.09 -4.10
C ASP A 245 0.72 43.94 -3.09
N LEU A 246 0.03 42.87 -3.47
CA LEU A 246 -0.11 41.66 -2.66
C LEU A 246 1.26 41.01 -2.36
N VAL A 247 2.13 40.90 -3.37
CA VAL A 247 3.49 40.39 -3.17
C VAL A 247 4.39 41.38 -2.41
N ALA A 248 4.18 42.69 -2.54
CA ALA A 248 4.92 43.70 -1.79
C ALA A 248 4.58 43.66 -0.29
N VAL A 249 3.29 43.57 0.05
CA VAL A 249 2.81 43.47 1.44
C VAL A 249 3.31 42.19 2.10
N PHE A 250 3.15 41.03 1.48
CA PHE A 250 3.51 39.75 2.10
C PHE A 250 4.97 39.32 1.89
N ARG A 251 5.87 40.21 1.42
CA ARG A 251 7.29 39.87 1.20
C ARG A 251 8.03 39.67 2.52
N SER A 252 8.88 38.64 2.60
CA SER A 252 9.80 38.50 3.74
C SER A 252 10.95 39.51 3.62
N ALA A 253 11.27 40.19 4.73
CA ALA A 253 12.47 41.02 4.85
C ALA A 253 13.74 40.17 5.09
N GLN A 254 13.59 38.92 5.56
CA GLN A 254 14.71 38.01 5.78
C GLN A 254 15.03 37.21 4.50
N ARG A 255 16.32 36.95 4.24
CA ARG A 255 16.72 36.03 3.16
C ARG A 255 16.32 34.60 3.54
N ASP A 256 15.56 33.94 2.67
CA ASP A 256 15.24 32.52 2.81
C ASP A 256 16.55 31.68 2.85
N PRO A 257 16.72 30.75 3.80
CA PRO A 257 17.92 29.89 3.86
C PRO A 257 18.13 29.02 2.61
N ASP A 258 17.07 28.73 1.84
CA ASP A 258 17.16 28.12 0.52
C ASP A 258 16.28 28.92 -0.47
N PRO A 259 16.84 29.97 -1.10
CA PRO A 259 16.11 30.83 -2.03
C PRO A 259 15.81 30.16 -3.37
N SER A 260 16.28 28.92 -3.60
CA SER A 260 15.91 28.13 -4.77
C SER A 260 14.55 27.44 -4.62
N LYS A 261 14.13 27.16 -3.38
CA LYS A 261 12.84 26.50 -3.04
C LYS A 261 11.91 27.35 -2.17
N GLY A 262 12.37 28.51 -1.72
CA GLY A 262 11.57 29.48 -0.97
C GLY A 262 10.54 30.21 -1.83
N SER A 263 9.44 30.65 -1.22
CA SER A 263 8.50 31.60 -1.85
C SER A 263 9.05 33.03 -1.78
N GLY A 264 9.78 33.37 -0.71
CA GLY A 264 10.17 34.74 -0.36
C GLY A 264 9.05 35.55 0.30
N LEU A 265 7.97 34.89 0.75
CA LEU A 265 6.85 35.50 1.47
C LEU A 265 6.96 35.24 2.98
N ASN A 266 6.46 36.17 3.80
CA ASN A 266 6.25 35.95 5.23
C ASN A 266 4.94 35.17 5.44
N GLN A 267 5.06 33.85 5.60
CA GLN A 267 3.91 32.95 5.76
C GLN A 267 3.11 33.22 7.04
N ALA A 268 3.77 33.57 8.16
CA ALA A 268 3.09 33.89 9.41
C ALA A 268 2.23 35.15 9.28
N PHE A 269 2.71 36.17 8.57
CA PHE A 269 1.92 37.37 8.28
C PHE A 269 0.74 37.10 7.33
N VAL A 270 0.87 36.20 6.36
CA VAL A 270 -0.26 35.72 5.53
C VAL A 270 -1.33 35.04 6.40
N GLU A 271 -0.91 34.21 7.35
CA GLU A 271 -1.81 33.48 8.26
C GLU A 271 -2.48 34.41 9.27
N ALA A 272 -1.76 35.39 9.83
CA ALA A 272 -2.31 36.44 10.68
C ALA A 272 -3.33 37.32 9.92
N ALA A 273 -3.01 37.72 8.68
CA ALA A 273 -3.92 38.50 7.84
C ALA A 273 -5.21 37.72 7.52
N TYR A 274 -5.11 36.41 7.28
CA TYR A 274 -6.30 35.56 7.08
C TYR A 274 -7.04 35.18 8.37
N ALA A 275 -6.41 35.25 9.54
CA ALA A 275 -7.12 35.23 10.82
C ALA A 275 -7.95 36.52 10.98
N THR A 276 -7.34 37.70 10.87
CA THR A 276 -8.06 39.00 10.92
C THR A 276 -9.22 39.03 9.94
N LEU A 277 -9.02 38.61 8.68
CA LEU A 277 -10.06 38.64 7.65
C LEU A 277 -11.28 37.75 7.95
N LYS A 278 -11.16 36.71 8.79
CA LYS A 278 -12.32 35.91 9.26
C LYS A 278 -13.19 36.69 10.24
N ASP A 279 -12.56 37.47 11.12
CA ASP A 279 -13.22 38.23 12.19
C ASP A 279 -13.93 39.49 11.67
N MET A 280 -13.55 39.97 10.48
CA MET A 280 -14.17 41.13 9.82
C MET A 280 -15.65 40.88 9.46
N PRO A 281 -16.52 41.92 9.52
CA PRO A 281 -17.90 41.85 9.04
C PRO A 281 -18.03 41.44 7.56
N TYR A 282 -19.15 40.79 7.21
CA TYR A 282 -19.34 40.17 5.90
C TYR A 282 -19.25 41.15 4.71
N ASP A 283 -19.73 42.39 4.84
CA ASP A 283 -19.63 43.38 3.76
C ASP A 283 -18.19 43.86 3.52
N MET A 284 -17.34 43.79 4.55
CA MET A 284 -15.90 44.05 4.43
C MET A 284 -15.17 42.84 3.84
N GLN A 285 -15.50 41.62 4.26
CA GLN A 285 -15.06 40.38 3.58
C GLN A 285 -15.37 40.43 2.07
N LYS A 286 -16.53 40.99 1.70
CA LYS A 286 -17.00 41.14 0.32
C LYS A 286 -16.21 42.17 -0.51
N LYS A 287 -15.66 43.23 0.08
CA LYS A 287 -14.68 44.13 -0.58
C LYS A 287 -13.43 43.35 -1.01
N VAL A 288 -12.81 42.65 -0.06
CA VAL A 288 -11.58 41.87 -0.32
C VAL A 288 -11.83 40.77 -1.36
N LEU A 289 -12.98 40.10 -1.32
CA LEU A 289 -13.37 39.12 -2.35
C LEU A 289 -13.56 39.73 -3.75
N LYS A 290 -14.01 41.00 -3.87
CA LYS A 290 -14.04 41.71 -5.16
C LYS A 290 -12.63 42.03 -5.69
N ALA A 291 -11.72 42.48 -4.83
CA ALA A 291 -10.33 42.74 -5.22
C ALA A 291 -9.66 41.46 -5.79
N ASN A 292 -9.90 40.32 -5.13
CA ASN A 292 -9.48 39.00 -5.64
C ASN A 292 -10.08 38.63 -7.02
N ILE A 293 -11.29 39.08 -7.36
CA ILE A 293 -11.87 38.91 -8.71
C ILE A 293 -11.06 39.71 -9.73
N SER A 294 -10.70 40.97 -9.44
CA SER A 294 -9.92 41.83 -10.36
C SER A 294 -8.58 41.18 -10.75
N VAL A 295 -7.82 40.70 -9.76
CA VAL A 295 -6.53 40.00 -9.98
C VAL A 295 -6.69 38.76 -10.88
N LEU A 296 -7.79 38.02 -10.73
CA LEU A 296 -8.06 36.82 -11.53
C LEU A 296 -8.63 37.12 -12.93
N LEU A 297 -9.25 38.29 -13.13
CA LEU A 297 -9.66 38.78 -14.45
C LEU A 297 -8.45 39.29 -15.23
N GLU A 298 -7.57 40.09 -14.62
CA GLU A 298 -6.31 40.55 -15.22
C GLU A 298 -5.51 39.36 -15.77
N LYS A 299 -5.28 38.34 -14.93
CA LYS A 299 -4.57 37.12 -15.34
C LYS A 299 -5.31 36.26 -16.38
N ARG A 300 -6.64 36.40 -16.51
CA ARG A 300 -7.41 35.73 -17.58
C ARG A 300 -7.13 36.34 -18.95
N HIS A 301 -6.86 37.64 -19.03
CA HIS A 301 -6.51 38.29 -20.30
C HIS A 301 -5.08 37.96 -20.75
N THR A 302 -4.11 37.92 -19.83
CA THR A 302 -2.72 37.58 -20.17
C THR A 302 -2.55 36.12 -20.60
N MET A 303 -3.15 35.16 -19.89
CA MET A 303 -3.08 33.73 -20.27
C MET A 303 -4.06 33.30 -21.38
N GLY A 304 -4.76 34.25 -22.01
CA GLY A 304 -5.68 33.99 -23.12
C GLY A 304 -5.06 34.07 -24.53
N GLY A 305 -3.84 34.59 -24.65
CA GLY A 305 -3.16 34.78 -25.92
C GLY A 305 -2.55 33.49 -26.50
N LYS A 306 -2.58 33.35 -27.84
CA LYS A 306 -1.82 32.31 -28.56
C LYS A 306 -0.32 32.67 -28.62
N GLY A 307 0.33 32.68 -27.47
CA GLY A 307 1.75 33.00 -27.31
C GLY A 307 2.12 32.93 -25.84
N GLY A 308 2.70 31.80 -25.42
CA GLY A 308 2.95 31.53 -24.00
C GLY A 308 4.12 32.34 -23.43
N THR A 309 3.83 33.54 -22.93
CA THR A 309 4.71 34.20 -21.97
C THR A 309 4.60 33.50 -20.62
N SER A 310 5.74 33.12 -20.03
CA SER A 310 5.78 32.57 -18.67
C SER A 310 5.16 33.57 -17.69
N SER A 311 4.40 33.09 -16.71
CA SER A 311 3.90 33.96 -15.65
C SER A 311 5.07 34.61 -14.90
N SER A 312 4.91 35.84 -14.42
CA SER A 312 5.86 36.39 -13.46
C SER A 312 5.86 35.51 -12.21
N LYS A 313 7.03 35.31 -11.60
CA LYS A 313 7.14 34.63 -10.29
C LYS A 313 6.26 35.30 -9.23
N ASP A 314 5.99 36.59 -9.39
CA ASP A 314 5.10 37.36 -8.51
C ASP A 314 3.62 37.02 -8.74
N ASP A 315 3.18 36.71 -9.97
CA ASP A 315 1.81 36.22 -10.20
C ASP A 315 1.60 34.83 -9.56
N VAL A 316 2.64 34.00 -9.52
CA VAL A 316 2.60 32.67 -8.89
C VAL A 316 2.54 32.81 -7.37
N ARG A 317 3.28 33.76 -6.79
CA ARG A 317 3.18 34.16 -5.37
C ARG A 317 1.79 34.70 -5.03
N ALA A 318 1.24 35.58 -5.86
CA ALA A 318 -0.09 36.13 -5.66
C ALA A 318 -1.17 35.02 -5.66
N LEU A 319 -1.12 34.11 -6.63
CA LEU A 319 -2.00 32.93 -6.63
C LEU A 319 -1.80 32.03 -5.40
N PHE A 320 -0.56 31.84 -4.93
CA PHE A 320 -0.25 31.03 -3.74
C PHE A 320 -0.82 31.60 -2.44
N VAL A 321 -0.82 32.94 -2.28
CA VAL A 321 -1.49 33.61 -1.15
C VAL A 321 -3.00 33.48 -1.29
N ILE A 322 -3.57 33.89 -2.43
CA ILE A 322 -5.03 33.89 -2.66
C ILE A 322 -5.64 32.49 -2.51
N LEU A 323 -4.92 31.43 -2.90
CA LEU A 323 -5.33 30.03 -2.72
C LEU A 323 -5.60 29.67 -1.25
N GLN A 324 -4.90 30.28 -0.31
CA GLN A 324 -5.04 30.02 1.12
C GLN A 324 -6.26 30.72 1.74
N ASN A 325 -6.83 31.75 1.08
CA ASN A 325 -7.90 32.61 1.61
C ASN A 325 -9.11 31.80 2.16
N PRO A 326 -9.41 31.88 3.47
CA PRO A 326 -10.44 31.08 4.12
C PRO A 326 -11.87 31.45 3.71
N LEU A 327 -12.09 32.63 3.14
CA LEU A 327 -13.41 33.05 2.69
C LEU A 327 -13.95 32.21 1.52
N LEU A 328 -13.07 31.53 0.78
CA LEU A 328 -13.37 30.72 -0.41
C LEU A 328 -14.08 29.37 -0.12
N GLU A 329 -14.40 29.13 1.16
CA GLU A 329 -15.05 27.90 1.64
C GLU A 329 -16.59 27.97 1.56
N LYS A 330 -17.17 29.17 1.43
CA LYS A 330 -18.62 29.40 1.37
C LYS A 330 -19.14 29.14 -0.05
N VAL A 331 -20.29 28.46 -0.20
CA VAL A 331 -20.92 28.17 -1.51
C VAL A 331 -21.08 29.42 -2.39
N THR A 332 -21.43 30.56 -1.79
CA THR A 332 -21.55 31.87 -2.46
C THR A 332 -20.26 32.37 -3.11
N THR A 333 -19.10 31.81 -2.75
CA THR A 333 -17.77 32.15 -3.31
C THR A 333 -17.26 31.13 -4.33
N PHE A 334 -17.99 30.03 -4.57
CA PHE A 334 -17.50 28.92 -5.40
C PHE A 334 -17.21 29.31 -6.85
N VAL A 335 -17.90 30.30 -7.42
CA VAL A 335 -17.59 30.81 -8.78
C VAL A 335 -16.20 31.44 -8.83
N LEU A 336 -15.83 32.22 -7.80
CA LEU A 336 -14.51 32.81 -7.63
C LEU A 336 -13.46 31.72 -7.36
N PHE A 337 -13.74 30.78 -6.45
CA PHE A 337 -12.82 29.69 -6.15
C PHE A 337 -12.55 28.79 -7.37
N ALA A 338 -13.57 28.46 -8.17
CA ALA A 338 -13.41 27.75 -9.42
C ALA A 338 -12.48 28.48 -10.40
N HIS A 339 -12.68 29.80 -10.58
CA HIS A 339 -11.82 30.59 -11.46
C HIS A 339 -10.37 30.67 -10.96
N LEU A 340 -10.15 30.77 -9.64
CA LEU A 340 -8.82 30.67 -9.01
C LEU A 340 -8.16 29.31 -9.28
N LEU A 341 -8.86 28.21 -8.99
CA LEU A 341 -8.36 26.84 -9.20
C LEU A 341 -8.00 26.59 -10.67
N ARG A 342 -8.80 27.10 -11.61
CA ARG A 342 -8.51 27.08 -13.05
C ARG A 342 -7.25 27.90 -13.42
N CYS A 343 -7.01 29.04 -12.77
CA CYS A 343 -5.79 29.82 -13.01
C CYS A 343 -4.54 29.11 -12.48
N VAL A 344 -4.62 28.43 -11.33
CA VAL A 344 -3.51 27.61 -10.79
C VAL A 344 -3.27 26.36 -11.65
N ALA A 345 -4.34 25.66 -12.05
CA ALA A 345 -4.27 24.45 -12.88
C ALA A 345 -3.86 24.71 -14.35
N ALA A 346 -3.74 25.97 -14.76
CA ALA A 346 -3.29 26.41 -16.09
C ALA A 346 -1.88 27.05 -16.10
N LEU A 347 -1.17 27.06 -14.97
CA LEU A 347 0.25 27.39 -14.91
C LEU A 347 1.10 26.28 -15.59
N GLY A 348 2.33 26.61 -15.95
CA GLY A 348 3.28 25.66 -16.56
C GLY A 348 4.06 24.84 -15.52
N ASP A 349 4.69 23.76 -15.99
CA ASP A 349 5.38 22.75 -15.17
C ASP A 349 6.39 23.33 -14.16
N PHE A 350 7.13 24.38 -14.55
CA PHE A 350 8.07 25.08 -13.68
C PHE A 350 7.37 25.83 -12.53
N ASP A 351 6.27 26.51 -12.82
CA ASP A 351 5.47 27.23 -11.82
C ASP A 351 4.76 26.24 -10.88
N HIS A 352 4.30 25.10 -11.41
CA HIS A 352 3.81 23.98 -10.59
C HIS A 352 4.91 23.41 -9.69
N HIS A 353 6.14 23.25 -10.17
CA HIS A 353 7.25 22.82 -9.32
C HIS A 353 7.55 23.84 -8.21
N CYS A 354 7.53 25.14 -8.50
CA CYS A 354 7.62 26.17 -7.46
C CYS A 354 6.48 26.05 -6.43
N LEU A 355 5.22 25.98 -6.87
CA LEU A 355 4.07 25.83 -5.98
C LEU A 355 4.13 24.58 -5.12
N VAL A 356 4.56 23.44 -5.66
CA VAL A 356 4.71 22.18 -4.93
C VAL A 356 5.75 22.32 -3.80
N ASN A 357 6.90 22.94 -4.06
CA ASN A 357 7.89 23.24 -3.03
C ASN A 357 7.37 24.22 -1.95
N TRP A 358 6.54 25.20 -2.32
CA TRP A 358 5.97 26.15 -1.36
C TRP A 358 4.85 25.53 -0.51
N LEU A 359 3.97 24.73 -1.12
CA LEU A 359 2.95 23.93 -0.42
C LEU A 359 3.58 22.95 0.58
N ALA A 360 4.73 22.35 0.24
CA ALA A 360 5.48 21.48 1.14
C ALA A 360 6.05 22.21 2.37
N ARG A 361 6.25 23.53 2.29
CA ARG A 361 6.74 24.38 3.40
C ARG A 361 5.63 24.87 4.33
N LEU A 362 4.36 24.89 3.92
CA LEU A 362 3.22 25.36 4.73
C LEU A 362 3.14 24.69 6.11
N GLU A 363 2.57 25.40 7.09
CA GLU A 363 2.22 24.82 8.39
C GLU A 363 1.15 23.74 8.24
N LYS A 364 1.08 22.78 9.18
CA LYS A 364 0.20 21.62 9.04
C LYS A 364 -1.27 22.05 9.05
N ALA A 365 -1.66 22.96 9.94
CA ALA A 365 -3.04 23.45 10.03
C ALA A 365 -3.49 24.14 8.74
N SER A 366 -2.63 25.00 8.16
CA SER A 366 -2.87 25.69 6.89
C SER A 366 -2.99 24.73 5.71
N PHE A 367 -2.14 23.70 5.65
CA PHE A 367 -2.21 22.66 4.64
C PHE A 367 -3.51 21.84 4.75
N GLU A 368 -3.89 21.41 5.95
CA GLU A 368 -5.14 20.68 6.23
C GLU A 368 -6.40 21.51 5.95
N ALA A 369 -6.36 22.82 6.19
CA ALA A 369 -7.47 23.72 5.88
C ALA A 369 -7.67 23.88 4.36
N LEU A 370 -6.58 24.05 3.60
CA LEU A 370 -6.65 24.13 2.13
C LEU A 370 -7.10 22.79 1.52
N LEU A 371 -6.57 21.68 2.00
CA LEU A 371 -6.94 20.32 1.58
C LEU A 371 -8.45 20.07 1.74
N ARG A 372 -9.00 20.34 2.93
CA ARG A 372 -10.43 20.20 3.21
C ARG A 372 -11.29 21.12 2.36
N ARG A 373 -10.87 22.39 2.13
CA ARG A 373 -11.63 23.35 1.30
C ARG A 373 -11.76 22.89 -0.15
N ILE A 374 -10.68 22.39 -0.76
CA ILE A 374 -10.71 21.87 -2.14
C ILE A 374 -11.61 20.63 -2.23
N GLN A 375 -11.54 19.72 -1.25
CA GLN A 375 -12.42 18.54 -1.22
C GLN A 375 -13.89 18.90 -1.01
N TYR A 376 -14.20 19.81 -0.08
CA TYR A 376 -15.56 20.29 0.16
C TYR A 376 -16.17 20.94 -1.09
N PHE A 377 -15.39 21.76 -1.81
CA PHE A 377 -15.78 22.31 -3.10
C PHE A 377 -16.10 21.21 -4.13
N ILE A 378 -15.28 20.15 -4.23
CA ILE A 378 -15.53 19.01 -5.12
C ILE A 378 -16.82 18.27 -4.72
N SER A 379 -16.98 17.93 -3.44
CA SER A 379 -18.13 17.19 -2.92
C SER A 379 -19.44 17.93 -3.12
N VAL A 380 -19.50 19.21 -2.75
CA VAL A 380 -20.71 20.05 -2.94
C VAL A 380 -20.96 20.36 -4.42
N ARG A 381 -19.93 20.34 -5.27
CA ARG A 381 -20.13 20.49 -6.72
C ARG A 381 -20.72 19.23 -7.37
N LEU A 382 -20.37 18.04 -6.89
CA LEU A 382 -20.94 16.77 -7.33
C LEU A 382 -22.34 16.53 -6.74
N PHE A 383 -22.51 16.84 -5.46
CA PHE A 383 -23.73 16.59 -4.68
C PHE A 383 -24.18 17.88 -3.97
N PRO A 384 -24.76 18.84 -4.71
CA PRO A 384 -25.19 20.11 -4.13
C PRO A 384 -26.42 19.93 -3.21
N PRO A 385 -26.45 20.54 -2.02
CA PRO A 385 -27.61 20.43 -1.11
C PRO A 385 -28.85 21.16 -1.64
N LYS A 386 -28.65 22.12 -2.54
CA LYS A 386 -29.67 22.76 -3.38
C LYS A 386 -29.10 22.94 -4.78
N THR A 387 -29.81 22.48 -5.80
CA THR A 387 -29.36 22.56 -7.21
C THR A 387 -29.39 23.98 -7.78
N GLU A 388 -30.20 24.87 -7.20
CA GLU A 388 -30.38 26.25 -7.66
C GLU A 388 -29.23 27.20 -7.24
N ASP A 389 -28.51 26.86 -6.16
CA ASP A 389 -27.43 27.70 -5.61
C ASP A 389 -26.15 27.69 -6.47
N LEU A 390 -26.04 26.82 -7.48
CA LEU A 390 -24.84 26.64 -8.31
C LEU A 390 -25.14 26.61 -9.82
N PRO A 391 -24.19 27.04 -10.68
CA PRO A 391 -24.35 26.97 -12.13
C PRO A 391 -24.59 25.54 -12.64
N PRO A 392 -25.40 25.34 -13.70
CA PRO A 392 -25.60 24.05 -14.36
C PRO A 392 -24.30 23.29 -14.71
N LEU A 393 -24.39 21.95 -14.72
CA LEU A 393 -23.23 21.06 -14.85
C LEU A 393 -22.55 21.12 -16.23
N ASP A 394 -23.31 21.38 -17.29
CA ASP A 394 -22.81 21.64 -18.65
C ASP A 394 -21.89 22.87 -18.68
N LYS A 395 -22.37 24.02 -18.15
CA LYS A 395 -21.68 25.33 -18.21
C LYS A 395 -20.46 25.43 -17.29
N ALA A 396 -20.42 24.60 -16.25
CA ALA A 396 -19.39 24.57 -15.22
C ALA A 396 -18.78 23.15 -15.03
N SER A 397 -18.74 22.37 -16.12
CA SER A 397 -18.09 21.06 -16.23
C SER A 397 -16.59 21.10 -15.93
N TRP A 398 -15.94 22.23 -16.24
CA TRP A 398 -14.52 22.47 -15.98
C TRP A 398 -14.17 22.70 -14.50
N TRP A 399 -15.13 22.83 -13.58
CA TRP A 399 -14.86 23.13 -12.17
C TRP A 399 -14.10 22.00 -11.46
N VAL A 400 -14.66 20.78 -11.47
CA VAL A 400 -14.07 19.62 -10.77
C VAL A 400 -12.70 19.22 -11.36
N PRO A 401 -12.51 19.13 -12.69
CA PRO A 401 -11.19 18.81 -13.26
C PRO A 401 -10.06 19.76 -12.82
N ASN A 402 -10.35 21.07 -12.69
CA ASN A 402 -9.34 22.03 -12.24
C ASN A 402 -9.11 21.96 -10.73
N ALA A 403 -10.15 21.72 -9.93
CA ALA A 403 -9.99 21.49 -8.48
C ALA A 403 -9.13 20.25 -8.20
N VAL A 404 -9.37 19.14 -8.91
CA VAL A 404 -8.60 17.89 -8.78
C VAL A 404 -7.14 18.06 -9.25
N LYS A 405 -6.89 18.87 -10.29
CA LYS A 405 -5.52 19.26 -10.68
C LYS A 405 -4.77 20.01 -9.57
N VAL A 406 -5.40 21.00 -8.92
CA VAL A 406 -4.76 21.70 -7.79
C VAL A 406 -4.57 20.77 -6.59
N LEU A 407 -5.53 19.88 -6.32
CA LEU A 407 -5.41 18.84 -5.30
C LEU A 407 -4.23 17.88 -5.57
N ALA A 408 -3.91 17.62 -6.84
CA ALA A 408 -2.74 16.84 -7.24
C ALA A 408 -1.42 17.53 -6.88
N LEU A 409 -1.35 18.86 -6.94
CA LEU A 409 -0.19 19.64 -6.47
C LEU A 409 -0.01 19.52 -4.96
N LEU A 410 -1.10 19.53 -4.18
CA LEU A 410 -1.05 19.25 -2.73
C LEU A 410 -0.58 17.82 -2.46
N ASN A 411 -1.10 16.81 -3.18
CA ASN A 411 -0.65 15.42 -3.03
C ASN A 411 0.85 15.28 -3.38
N ALA A 412 1.33 15.90 -4.45
CA ALA A 412 2.75 15.92 -4.81
C ALA A 412 3.61 16.54 -3.70
N ALA A 413 3.20 17.71 -3.17
CA ALA A 413 3.89 18.39 -2.06
C ALA A 413 3.94 17.54 -0.78
N ASN A 414 2.84 16.85 -0.44
CA ASN A 414 2.78 15.97 0.72
C ASN A 414 3.69 14.74 0.56
N ASN A 415 3.71 14.12 -0.63
CA ASN A 415 4.58 12.97 -0.92
C ASN A 415 6.08 13.38 -0.94
N GLN A 416 6.42 14.59 -1.43
CA GLN A 416 7.80 15.10 -1.45
C GLN A 416 8.41 15.21 -0.04
N CYS A 417 7.60 15.47 0.98
CA CYS A 417 8.06 15.54 2.37
C CYS A 417 8.46 14.18 2.97
N GLY A 418 8.11 13.05 2.35
CA GLY A 418 8.46 11.70 2.82
C GLY A 418 8.00 11.45 4.27
N SER A 419 8.95 11.15 5.17
CA SER A 419 8.67 10.96 6.61
C SER A 419 8.21 12.23 7.35
N ARG A 420 8.20 13.39 6.69
CA ARG A 420 7.66 14.67 7.19
C ARG A 420 6.36 15.08 6.48
N ALA A 421 5.64 14.14 5.87
CA ALA A 421 4.32 14.38 5.29
C ALA A 421 3.40 15.12 6.28
N LYS A 422 2.67 16.13 5.80
CA LYS A 422 1.79 16.98 6.62
C LYS A 422 0.57 16.19 7.09
N VAL A 423 0.06 15.34 6.21
CA VAL A 423 -1.13 14.50 6.40
C VAL A 423 -0.90 13.06 5.93
N PRO A 424 -1.60 12.06 6.49
CA PRO A 424 -1.72 10.74 5.90
C PRO A 424 -2.26 10.79 4.47
N TYR A 425 -1.89 9.82 3.62
CA TYR A 425 -2.42 9.74 2.26
C TYR A 425 -3.94 9.51 2.20
N THR A 426 -4.53 8.97 3.27
CA THR A 426 -5.98 8.77 3.42
C THR A 426 -6.76 10.08 3.51
N GLU A 427 -6.13 11.17 3.98
CA GLU A 427 -6.76 12.49 4.05
C GLU A 427 -7.00 13.11 2.67
N PHE A 428 -6.50 12.49 1.59
CA PHE A 428 -6.80 12.89 0.22
C PHE A 428 -8.01 12.16 -0.39
N TYR A 429 -8.54 11.13 0.27
CA TYR A 429 -9.72 10.39 -0.21
C TYR A 429 -10.99 11.25 -0.10
N ASN A 430 -11.67 11.48 -1.22
CA ASN A 430 -12.99 12.10 -1.20
C ASN A 430 -14.08 11.03 -1.29
N HIS A 431 -14.57 10.59 -0.12
CA HIS A 431 -15.59 9.55 0.00
C HIS A 431 -16.93 9.84 -0.69
N THR A 432 -17.23 11.08 -1.12
CA THR A 432 -18.45 11.33 -1.91
C THR A 432 -18.34 10.73 -3.32
N ILE A 433 -17.13 10.59 -3.85
CA ILE A 433 -16.84 9.99 -5.17
C ILE A 433 -17.16 8.48 -5.15
N ASP A 434 -17.09 7.83 -3.99
CA ASP A 434 -17.39 6.40 -3.81
C ASP A 434 -18.83 6.03 -4.20
N SER A 435 -19.72 7.02 -4.36
CA SER A 435 -21.13 6.84 -4.77
C SER A 435 -21.41 7.01 -6.27
N LEU A 436 -20.39 7.33 -7.09
CA LEU A 436 -20.51 7.42 -8.55
C LEU A 436 -20.44 6.05 -9.23
N ASP A 437 -20.77 5.98 -10.54
CA ASP A 437 -20.42 4.80 -11.34
C ASP A 437 -18.91 4.79 -11.68
N LEU A 438 -18.15 4.33 -10.68
CA LEU A 438 -16.71 4.11 -10.74
C LEU A 438 -16.29 3.12 -11.84
N LEU A 439 -17.19 2.24 -12.30
CA LEU A 439 -16.87 1.27 -13.35
C LEU A 439 -16.97 1.91 -14.74
N ALA A 440 -17.96 2.77 -14.97
CA ALA A 440 -18.04 3.62 -16.15
C ALA A 440 -16.85 4.60 -16.23
N GLU A 441 -16.49 5.26 -15.12
CA GLU A 441 -15.28 6.09 -15.00
C GLU A 441 -13.99 5.32 -15.38
N TYR A 442 -13.86 4.08 -14.88
CA TYR A 442 -12.71 3.22 -15.14
C TYR A 442 -12.62 2.76 -16.60
N TYR A 443 -13.71 2.32 -17.23
CA TYR A 443 -13.71 1.97 -18.66
C TYR A 443 -13.49 3.18 -19.56
N THR A 444 -14.00 4.35 -19.17
CA THR A 444 -13.73 5.63 -19.86
C THR A 444 -12.25 5.98 -19.80
N TRP A 445 -11.62 5.83 -18.63
CA TRP A 445 -10.18 6.01 -18.43
C TRP A 445 -9.31 5.00 -19.19
N GLN A 446 -9.74 3.73 -19.29
CA GLN A 446 -9.03 2.71 -20.07
C GLN A 446 -9.00 3.00 -21.58
N ASN A 447 -9.95 3.77 -22.11
CA ASN A 447 -10.06 4.06 -23.54
C ASN A 447 -10.00 5.58 -23.85
N PRO A 448 -8.84 6.24 -23.63
CA PRO A 448 -8.67 7.67 -23.87
C PRO A 448 -8.76 8.06 -25.35
N ALA A 449 -8.65 7.09 -26.27
CA ALA A 449 -8.83 7.30 -27.71
C ALA A 449 -10.30 7.48 -28.11
N ALA A 450 -11.23 6.85 -27.39
CA ALA A 450 -12.67 7.09 -27.54
C ALA A 450 -13.15 8.27 -26.68
N ASN A 451 -12.57 8.46 -25.49
CA ASN A 451 -12.99 9.48 -24.53
C ASN A 451 -11.80 10.27 -23.97
N SER A 452 -11.46 11.40 -24.62
CA SER A 452 -10.40 12.32 -24.16
C SER A 452 -10.81 13.21 -22.97
N GLY A 453 -11.74 12.74 -22.13
CA GLY A 453 -12.33 13.49 -21.02
C GLY A 453 -11.47 13.51 -19.76
N PHE A 454 -11.91 14.26 -18.75
CA PHE A 454 -11.46 14.07 -17.37
C PHE A 454 -12.16 12.84 -16.78
N THR A 455 -11.43 12.05 -15.99
CA THR A 455 -11.99 11.01 -15.11
C THR A 455 -11.23 10.99 -13.79
N PHE A 456 -11.87 10.57 -12.70
CA PHE A 456 -11.22 10.46 -11.39
C PHE A 456 -10.12 9.38 -11.35
N CYS A 457 -10.19 8.38 -12.24
CA CYS A 457 -9.13 7.39 -12.43
C CYS A 457 -7.80 7.98 -12.95
N GLN A 458 -7.80 9.19 -13.51
CA GLN A 458 -6.57 9.94 -13.83
C GLN A 458 -5.84 10.44 -12.57
N TYR A 459 -6.51 10.49 -11.42
CA TYR A 459 -5.99 11.05 -10.17
C TYR A 459 -6.23 10.09 -8.98
N PRO A 460 -5.64 8.88 -8.98
CA PRO A 460 -6.06 7.80 -8.06
C PRO A 460 -5.89 8.09 -6.57
N PHE A 461 -5.17 9.15 -6.17
CA PHE A 461 -5.08 9.55 -4.76
C PHE A 461 -6.42 10.04 -4.18
N ILE A 462 -7.39 10.44 -5.02
CA ILE A 462 -8.69 10.97 -4.56
C ILE A 462 -9.73 9.88 -4.33
N LEU A 463 -9.58 8.73 -5.00
CA LEU A 463 -10.44 7.57 -4.85
C LEU A 463 -10.13 6.87 -3.53
N SER A 464 -11.15 6.51 -2.74
CA SER A 464 -10.92 5.74 -1.52
C SER A 464 -10.47 4.31 -1.84
N ILE A 465 -9.88 3.63 -0.85
CA ILE A 465 -9.57 2.20 -0.99
C ILE A 465 -10.82 1.34 -1.22
N GLN A 466 -12.01 1.80 -0.79
CA GLN A 466 -13.29 1.11 -1.05
C GLN A 466 -13.70 1.27 -2.52
N ALA A 467 -13.58 2.48 -3.09
CA ALA A 467 -13.78 2.73 -4.52
C ALA A 467 -12.84 1.87 -5.38
N LYS A 468 -11.54 1.84 -5.05
CA LYS A 468 -10.54 1.03 -5.77
C LYS A 468 -10.80 -0.47 -5.66
N ARG A 469 -11.19 -0.96 -4.46
CA ARG A 469 -11.62 -2.35 -4.28
C ARG A 469 -12.82 -2.68 -5.17
N SER A 470 -13.82 -1.80 -5.23
CA SER A 470 -15.03 -2.00 -6.04
C SER A 470 -14.70 -2.08 -7.54
N ILE A 471 -13.83 -1.19 -8.05
CA ILE A 471 -13.31 -1.24 -9.42
C ILE A 471 -12.58 -2.58 -9.67
N LEU A 472 -11.61 -2.94 -8.83
CA LEU A 472 -10.80 -4.15 -8.99
C LEU A 472 -11.64 -5.43 -8.93
N GLN A 473 -12.64 -5.50 -8.04
CA GLN A 473 -13.53 -6.65 -7.93
C GLN A 473 -14.44 -6.76 -9.17
N ARG A 474 -15.07 -5.68 -9.62
CA ARG A 474 -15.95 -5.67 -10.80
C ARG A 474 -15.19 -5.96 -12.10
N ASP A 475 -13.97 -5.45 -12.24
CA ASP A 475 -13.04 -5.79 -13.32
C ASP A 475 -12.70 -7.30 -13.30
N SER A 476 -12.37 -7.83 -12.12
CA SER A 476 -12.06 -9.27 -11.92
C SER A 476 -13.26 -10.17 -12.25
N GLU A 477 -14.46 -9.85 -11.76
CA GLU A 477 -15.71 -10.58 -12.06
C GLU A 477 -16.04 -10.53 -13.56
N THR A 478 -15.82 -9.38 -14.22
CA THR A 478 -15.97 -9.24 -15.67
C THR A 478 -14.97 -10.10 -16.43
N GLN A 479 -13.69 -10.11 -16.01
CA GLN A 479 -12.67 -10.99 -16.58
C GLN A 479 -13.01 -12.48 -16.39
N MET A 480 -13.51 -12.89 -15.21
CA MET A 480 -14.00 -14.27 -14.96
C MET A 480 -15.10 -14.67 -15.94
N ILE A 481 -16.10 -13.80 -16.16
CA ILE A 481 -17.20 -14.05 -17.12
C ILE A 481 -16.65 -14.21 -18.55
N ILE A 482 -15.73 -13.35 -18.96
CA ILE A 482 -15.12 -13.41 -20.30
C ILE A 482 -14.29 -14.69 -20.49
N MET A 483 -13.50 -15.10 -19.48
CA MET A 483 -12.69 -16.33 -19.55
C MET A 483 -13.56 -17.60 -19.54
N ALA A 484 -14.64 -17.62 -18.75
CA ALA A 484 -15.62 -18.70 -18.77
C ALA A 484 -16.31 -18.82 -20.14
N LYS A 485 -16.75 -17.71 -20.73
CA LYS A 485 -17.34 -17.67 -22.09
C LYS A 485 -16.34 -18.16 -23.15
N ARG A 486 -15.10 -17.65 -23.15
CA ARG A 486 -14.03 -18.09 -24.09
C ARG A 486 -13.73 -19.59 -23.96
N SER A 487 -13.69 -20.11 -22.73
CA SER A 487 -13.45 -21.54 -22.47
C SER A 487 -14.59 -22.42 -22.96
N LEU A 488 -15.84 -22.00 -22.76
CA LEU A 488 -17.02 -22.71 -23.25
C LEU A 488 -17.02 -22.77 -24.79
N VAL A 489 -16.78 -21.64 -25.46
CA VAL A 489 -16.68 -21.58 -26.94
C VAL A 489 -15.55 -22.48 -27.46
N ALA A 490 -14.37 -22.44 -26.84
CA ALA A 490 -13.24 -23.30 -27.22
C ALA A 490 -13.51 -24.80 -26.94
N GLY A 491 -14.29 -25.13 -25.91
CA GLY A 491 -14.73 -26.49 -25.61
C GLY A 491 -15.71 -27.02 -26.68
N VAL A 492 -16.73 -26.23 -27.02
CA VAL A 492 -17.71 -26.57 -28.06
C VAL A 492 -17.04 -26.70 -29.43
N ALA A 493 -16.09 -25.81 -29.78
CA ALA A 493 -15.32 -25.91 -31.02
C ALA A 493 -14.49 -27.20 -31.12
N LYS A 494 -14.06 -27.75 -29.97
CA LYS A 494 -13.38 -29.06 -29.86
C LYS A 494 -14.34 -30.26 -29.75
N ARG A 495 -15.64 -30.05 -29.91
CA ARG A 495 -16.72 -31.05 -29.72
C ARG A 495 -16.79 -31.65 -28.30
N ASN A 496 -16.18 -31.02 -27.30
CA ASN A 496 -16.36 -31.43 -25.91
C ASN A 496 -17.79 -31.11 -25.45
N GLN A 497 -18.43 -32.04 -24.74
CA GLN A 497 -19.77 -31.81 -24.18
C GLN A 497 -19.71 -30.68 -23.14
N PRO A 498 -20.53 -29.61 -23.25
CA PRO A 498 -20.44 -28.46 -22.37
C PRO A 498 -20.86 -28.81 -20.94
N SER A 499 -19.90 -28.78 -20.01
CA SER A 499 -20.11 -29.00 -18.57
C SER A 499 -19.94 -27.70 -17.78
N MET A 500 -20.56 -27.63 -16.60
CA MET A 500 -20.42 -26.48 -15.69
C MET A 500 -18.97 -26.25 -15.27
N ASP A 501 -18.18 -27.32 -15.14
CA ASP A 501 -16.79 -27.28 -14.67
C ASP A 501 -15.83 -26.54 -15.63
N MET A 502 -16.21 -26.36 -16.90
CA MET A 502 -15.42 -25.54 -17.85
C MET A 502 -15.39 -24.06 -17.48
N LEU A 503 -16.34 -23.60 -16.65
CA LEU A 503 -16.58 -22.20 -16.29
C LEU A 503 -15.77 -21.76 -15.05
N PHE A 504 -15.24 -22.72 -14.28
CA PHE A 504 -14.55 -22.50 -13.00
C PHE A 504 -13.08 -22.90 -13.08
N LEU A 505 -12.28 -22.35 -12.17
CA LEU A 505 -11.01 -22.91 -11.76
C LEU A 505 -11.28 -23.90 -10.62
N ASN A 506 -11.66 -25.14 -10.96
CA ASN A 506 -11.82 -26.21 -9.99
C ASN A 506 -10.44 -26.63 -9.42
N ILE A 507 -10.27 -26.64 -8.10
CA ILE A 507 -9.06 -27.10 -7.39
C ILE A 507 -9.45 -28.24 -6.43
N THR A 508 -8.96 -29.45 -6.68
CA THR A 508 -9.30 -30.66 -5.91
C THR A 508 -8.09 -31.15 -5.12
N VAL A 509 -8.11 -31.12 -3.79
CA VAL A 509 -6.92 -31.35 -2.95
C VAL A 509 -7.19 -32.29 -1.78
N ARG A 510 -6.16 -33.05 -1.36
CA ARG A 510 -6.20 -33.87 -0.14
C ARG A 510 -5.64 -33.06 1.02
N ARG A 511 -6.29 -33.08 2.20
CA ARG A 511 -5.79 -32.36 3.39
C ARG A 511 -4.35 -32.75 3.76
N SER A 512 -4.02 -34.04 3.68
CA SER A 512 -2.68 -34.57 3.96
C SER A 512 -1.59 -34.17 2.95
N HIS A 513 -1.95 -33.66 1.77
CA HIS A 513 -1.02 -33.31 0.69
C HIS A 513 -1.26 -31.88 0.16
N LEU A 514 -1.83 -31.02 1.00
CA LEU A 514 -2.40 -29.72 0.63
C LEU A 514 -1.46 -28.86 -0.23
N VAL A 515 -0.21 -28.67 0.19
CA VAL A 515 0.78 -27.85 -0.55
C VAL A 515 1.08 -28.47 -1.91
N ALA A 516 1.45 -29.75 -1.95
CA ALA A 516 1.87 -30.43 -3.18
C ALA A 516 0.74 -30.51 -4.22
N ASP A 517 -0.48 -30.83 -3.80
CA ASP A 517 -1.63 -30.95 -4.70
C ASP A 517 -2.16 -29.58 -5.16
N SER A 518 -1.98 -28.52 -4.36
CA SER A 518 -2.29 -27.14 -4.74
C SER A 518 -1.29 -26.62 -5.77
N MET A 519 0.01 -26.72 -5.48
CA MET A 519 1.07 -26.25 -6.37
C MET A 519 1.01 -26.96 -7.73
N ARG A 520 0.81 -28.30 -7.75
CA ARG A 520 0.64 -29.08 -8.98
C ARG A 520 -0.52 -28.55 -9.83
N GLN A 521 -1.65 -28.21 -9.21
CA GLN A 521 -2.82 -27.74 -9.94
C GLN A 521 -2.74 -26.30 -10.42
N ILE A 522 -2.22 -25.38 -9.62
CA ILE A 522 -1.96 -23.99 -10.06
C ILE A 522 -0.99 -24.01 -11.25
N SER A 523 0.06 -24.85 -11.19
CA SER A 523 1.02 -25.02 -12.29
C SER A 523 0.41 -25.68 -13.54
N ALA A 524 -0.51 -26.64 -13.39
CA ALA A 524 -1.19 -27.27 -14.53
C ALA A 524 -2.28 -26.38 -15.16
N LYS A 525 -2.90 -25.49 -14.38
CA LYS A 525 -4.09 -24.70 -14.75
C LYS A 525 -3.77 -23.21 -14.99
N GLN A 526 -2.52 -22.86 -15.29
CA GLN A 526 -2.05 -21.46 -15.46
C GLN A 526 -2.88 -20.60 -16.44
N LYS A 527 -3.50 -21.22 -17.46
CA LYS A 527 -4.37 -20.54 -18.45
C LYS A 527 -5.79 -20.25 -17.93
N ASP A 528 -6.20 -20.96 -16.88
CA ASP A 528 -7.53 -20.91 -16.29
C ASP A 528 -7.57 -20.10 -14.98
N LEU A 529 -6.43 -19.57 -14.50
CA LEU A 529 -6.32 -18.85 -13.22
C LEU A 529 -7.25 -17.62 -13.10
N LYS A 530 -7.66 -17.04 -14.23
CA LYS A 530 -8.61 -15.92 -14.29
C LYS A 530 -10.09 -16.36 -14.31
N LYS A 531 -10.42 -17.64 -14.19
CA LYS A 531 -11.80 -18.12 -13.94
C LYS A 531 -12.18 -17.97 -12.47
N LYS A 532 -13.47 -18.10 -12.15
CA LYS A 532 -13.94 -18.14 -10.76
C LYS A 532 -13.41 -19.39 -10.05
N LEU A 533 -12.71 -19.21 -8.93
CA LEU A 533 -12.18 -20.31 -8.12
C LEU A 533 -13.31 -21.12 -7.46
N ARG A 534 -13.10 -22.43 -7.36
CA ARG A 534 -13.93 -23.37 -6.60
C ARG A 534 -13.02 -24.47 -6.04
N VAL A 535 -12.99 -24.63 -4.73
CA VAL A 535 -12.18 -25.67 -4.09
C VAL A 535 -13.04 -26.89 -3.73
N THR A 536 -12.43 -28.07 -3.66
CA THR A 536 -13.04 -29.31 -3.19
C THR A 536 -11.99 -30.14 -2.47
N PHE A 537 -12.25 -30.57 -1.24
CA PHE A 537 -11.41 -31.53 -0.54
C PHE A 537 -11.78 -32.95 -0.97
N GLU A 538 -10.78 -33.77 -1.32
CA GLU A 538 -11.02 -35.14 -1.79
C GLU A 538 -11.55 -36.02 -0.65
N GLY A 539 -12.72 -36.66 -0.87
CA GLY A 539 -13.44 -37.44 0.13
C GLY A 539 -14.49 -36.66 0.93
N GLU A 540 -14.55 -35.33 0.82
CA GLU A 540 -15.47 -34.48 1.59
C GLU A 540 -16.68 -34.02 0.76
N ALA A 541 -17.89 -34.21 1.31
CA ALA A 541 -19.13 -33.77 0.69
C ALA A 541 -19.40 -32.29 0.99
N GLY A 542 -19.05 -31.39 0.06
CA GLY A 542 -19.28 -29.96 0.20
C GLY A 542 -19.54 -29.23 -1.11
N LEU A 543 -20.47 -28.28 -1.09
CA LEU A 543 -20.63 -27.28 -2.16
C LEU A 543 -19.92 -25.99 -1.73
N ASP A 544 -18.84 -25.64 -2.42
CA ASP A 544 -18.09 -24.44 -2.11
C ASP A 544 -18.86 -23.16 -2.47
N MET A 545 -19.46 -22.56 -1.45
CA MET A 545 -20.08 -21.23 -1.50
C MET A 545 -19.10 -20.12 -1.05
N GLY A 546 -17.78 -20.39 -1.09
CA GLY A 546 -16.70 -19.52 -0.66
C GLY A 546 -16.00 -19.99 0.63
N GLY A 547 -16.69 -20.81 1.45
CA GLY A 547 -16.15 -21.32 2.72
C GLY A 547 -14.96 -22.27 2.54
N LEU A 548 -15.04 -23.21 1.59
CA LEU A 548 -13.95 -24.15 1.33
C LEU A 548 -12.76 -23.45 0.66
N THR A 549 -13.04 -22.46 -0.19
CA THR A 549 -11.98 -21.59 -0.73
C THR A 549 -11.30 -20.77 0.38
N LYS A 550 -12.02 -20.16 1.33
CA LYS A 550 -11.42 -19.43 2.47
C LYS A 550 -10.53 -20.36 3.32
N GLU A 551 -11.05 -21.55 3.66
CA GLU A 551 -10.33 -22.56 4.42
C GLU A 551 -9.05 -23.02 3.71
N TRP A 552 -9.14 -23.29 2.41
CA TRP A 552 -8.00 -23.68 1.59
C TRP A 552 -6.88 -22.63 1.57
N PHE A 553 -7.22 -21.34 1.41
CA PHE A 553 -6.22 -20.26 1.49
C PHE A 553 -5.56 -20.18 2.87
N LEU A 554 -6.35 -20.22 3.95
CA LEU A 554 -5.83 -20.16 5.33
C LEU A 554 -4.86 -21.32 5.62
N LEU A 555 -5.27 -22.55 5.31
CA LEU A 555 -4.44 -23.74 5.53
C LEU A 555 -3.21 -23.75 4.62
N LEU A 556 -3.33 -23.35 3.35
CA LEU A 556 -2.24 -23.39 2.38
C LEU A 556 -1.18 -22.33 2.67
N ILE A 557 -1.56 -21.09 3.00
CA ILE A 557 -0.62 -20.03 3.38
C ILE A 557 0.12 -20.43 4.66
N ARG A 558 -0.58 -20.83 5.72
CA ARG A 558 0.05 -21.32 6.95
C ARG A 558 1.01 -22.49 6.65
N SER A 559 0.61 -23.46 5.82
CA SER A 559 1.51 -24.56 5.42
C SER A 559 2.75 -24.10 4.64
N VAL A 560 2.64 -23.12 3.75
CA VAL A 560 3.76 -22.61 2.93
C VAL A 560 4.78 -21.82 3.76
N PHE A 561 4.32 -21.03 4.73
CA PHE A 561 5.18 -20.15 5.54
C PHE A 561 5.66 -20.78 6.86
N LEU A 562 4.90 -21.73 7.45
CA LEU A 562 5.33 -22.49 8.64
C LEU A 562 6.16 -23.74 8.32
N SER A 563 6.05 -24.29 7.10
CA SER A 563 6.98 -25.36 6.71
C SER A 563 8.37 -24.79 6.45
N ASN A 564 9.40 -25.55 6.84
CA ASN A 564 10.82 -25.22 6.61
C ASN A 564 11.24 -25.39 5.13
N SER A 565 10.42 -24.86 4.21
CA SER A 565 10.63 -24.84 2.76
C SER A 565 11.91 -24.09 2.35
N GLY A 566 12.41 -23.19 3.21
CA GLY A 566 13.60 -22.37 2.96
C GLY A 566 13.38 -21.28 1.91
N LEU A 567 12.13 -21.03 1.50
CA LEU A 567 11.74 -19.97 0.58
C LEU A 567 11.73 -18.60 1.27
N PHE A 568 11.21 -18.55 2.50
CA PHE A 568 11.15 -17.32 3.28
C PHE A 568 11.91 -17.46 4.60
N THR A 569 12.55 -16.37 5.01
CA THR A 569 13.13 -16.18 6.34
C THR A 569 12.18 -15.31 7.15
N TYR A 570 11.79 -15.75 8.34
CA TYR A 570 10.97 -14.98 9.27
C TYR A 570 11.86 -14.23 10.27
N ASP A 571 11.62 -12.94 10.45
CA ASP A 571 12.24 -12.15 11.53
C ASP A 571 11.25 -11.96 12.69
N ALA A 572 11.67 -12.34 13.90
CA ALA A 572 10.81 -12.33 15.08
C ALA A 572 10.55 -10.92 15.66
N LYS A 573 11.37 -9.92 15.33
CA LYS A 573 11.24 -8.54 15.82
C LYS A 573 10.33 -7.69 14.92
N SER A 574 10.46 -7.80 13.60
CA SER A 574 9.53 -7.18 12.65
C SER A 574 8.23 -8.00 12.50
N ARG A 575 8.25 -9.29 12.82
CA ARG A 575 7.16 -10.26 12.59
C ARG A 575 6.74 -10.34 11.13
N CYS A 576 7.74 -10.27 10.23
CA CYS A 576 7.57 -10.31 8.79
C CYS A 576 8.41 -11.43 8.15
N TYR A 577 7.95 -11.91 7.00
CA TYR A 577 8.67 -12.82 6.12
C TYR A 577 9.43 -12.04 5.05
N TRP A 578 10.63 -12.52 4.70
CA TRP A 578 11.42 -12.01 3.57
C TRP A 578 11.97 -13.15 2.69
N PHE A 579 12.33 -12.82 1.46
CA PHE A 579 12.84 -13.77 0.47
C PHE A 579 14.22 -14.30 0.89
N SER A 580 14.35 -15.63 0.95
CA SER A 580 15.59 -16.30 1.36
C SER A 580 16.76 -15.94 0.43
N LEU A 581 17.88 -15.49 1.01
CA LEU A 581 19.11 -15.16 0.28
C LEU A 581 19.91 -16.40 -0.17
N ALA A 582 19.46 -17.63 0.14
CA ALA A 582 20.12 -18.85 -0.31
C ALA A 582 20.02 -19.00 -1.85
N PRO A 583 21.10 -19.37 -2.56
CA PRO A 583 21.07 -19.63 -4.00
C PRO A 583 20.56 -21.05 -4.28
N LYS A 584 19.27 -21.28 -3.98
CA LYS A 584 18.52 -22.45 -4.46
C LYS A 584 17.64 -22.02 -5.63
N ASP A 585 17.54 -22.85 -6.67
CA ASP A 585 16.73 -22.55 -7.85
C ASP A 585 15.26 -22.96 -7.66
N ASN A 586 14.57 -22.22 -6.79
CA ASN A 586 13.17 -22.45 -6.44
C ASN A 586 12.23 -21.46 -7.17
N GLN A 587 12.58 -21.07 -8.41
CA GLN A 587 11.86 -20.03 -9.15
C GLN A 587 10.40 -20.39 -9.41
N GLN A 588 10.08 -21.67 -9.61
CA GLN A 588 8.71 -22.13 -9.83
C GLN A 588 7.85 -22.00 -8.56
N GLU A 589 8.40 -22.29 -7.38
CA GLU A 589 7.71 -22.13 -6.10
C GLU A 589 7.38 -20.66 -5.84
N TYR A 590 8.34 -19.75 -6.03
CA TYR A 590 8.07 -18.31 -5.88
C TYR A 590 6.99 -17.83 -6.87
N TYR A 591 7.02 -18.28 -8.13
CA TYR A 591 5.98 -17.98 -9.11
C TYR A 591 4.60 -18.49 -8.68
N LEU A 592 4.50 -19.73 -8.18
CA LEU A 592 3.23 -20.30 -7.75
C LEU A 592 2.68 -19.63 -6.47
N ILE A 593 3.55 -19.19 -5.56
CA ILE A 593 3.16 -18.42 -4.35
C ILE A 593 2.73 -16.99 -4.74
N GLY A 594 3.39 -16.38 -5.71
CA GLY A 594 2.94 -15.12 -6.32
C GLY A 594 1.56 -15.27 -6.95
N ALA A 595 1.34 -16.33 -7.73
CA ALA A 595 0.05 -16.64 -8.33
C ALA A 595 -1.03 -16.94 -7.29
N LEU A 596 -0.69 -17.55 -6.15
CA LEU A 596 -1.60 -17.75 -5.02
C LEU A 596 -2.01 -16.41 -4.39
N MET A 597 -1.06 -15.50 -4.17
CA MET A 597 -1.33 -14.14 -3.68
C MET A 597 -2.19 -13.34 -4.68
N GLY A 598 -1.96 -13.52 -5.99
CA GLY A 598 -2.79 -12.95 -7.04
C GLY A 598 -4.22 -13.52 -7.06
N LEU A 599 -4.37 -14.85 -6.92
CA LEU A 599 -5.68 -15.50 -6.78
C LEU A 599 -6.45 -14.99 -5.56
N ALA A 600 -5.78 -14.71 -4.45
CA ALA A 600 -6.42 -14.20 -3.24
C ALA A 600 -7.04 -12.81 -3.49
N VAL A 601 -6.26 -11.86 -4.02
CA VAL A 601 -6.74 -10.52 -4.38
C VAL A 601 -7.85 -10.58 -5.43
N TYR A 602 -7.68 -11.40 -6.48
CA TYR A 602 -8.65 -11.57 -7.58
C TYR A 602 -9.98 -12.19 -7.14
N ASN A 603 -10.01 -12.93 -6.02
CA ASN A 603 -11.23 -13.47 -5.41
C ASN A 603 -11.66 -12.69 -4.14
N SER A 604 -11.05 -11.54 -3.84
CA SER A 604 -11.31 -10.72 -2.64
C SER A 604 -11.17 -11.46 -1.30
N ILE A 605 -10.12 -12.27 -1.16
CA ILE A 605 -9.81 -13.04 0.04
C ILE A 605 -8.53 -12.50 0.68
N ASN A 606 -8.61 -12.19 1.98
CA ASN A 606 -7.45 -11.77 2.76
C ASN A 606 -6.60 -12.98 3.19
N LEU A 607 -5.29 -12.79 3.21
CA LEU A 607 -4.28 -13.79 3.54
C LEU A 607 -3.61 -13.50 4.88
N ASP A 608 -3.48 -14.54 5.69
CA ASP A 608 -2.74 -14.53 6.96
C ASP A 608 -1.23 -14.62 6.70
N VAL A 609 -0.67 -13.53 6.17
CA VAL A 609 0.75 -13.38 5.82
C VAL A 609 1.21 -11.95 6.10
N ARG A 610 2.49 -11.78 6.45
CA ARG A 610 3.09 -10.46 6.73
C ARG A 610 4.38 -10.28 5.95
N PHE A 611 4.34 -9.36 4.99
CA PHE A 611 5.51 -8.86 4.26
C PHE A 611 5.77 -7.39 4.63
N PRO A 612 7.03 -6.93 4.59
CA PRO A 612 7.37 -5.52 4.79
C PRO A 612 6.88 -4.65 3.62
N SER A 613 6.75 -3.33 3.83
CA SER A 613 6.15 -2.39 2.86
C SER A 613 6.86 -2.39 1.50
N ILE A 614 8.17 -2.62 1.50
CA ILE A 614 9.02 -2.75 0.32
C ILE A 614 8.58 -3.89 -0.61
N CYS A 615 7.97 -4.97 -0.10
CA CYS A 615 7.44 -6.06 -0.92
C CYS A 615 6.34 -5.55 -1.88
N TYR A 616 5.38 -4.78 -1.37
CA TYR A 616 4.28 -4.24 -2.16
C TYR A 616 4.75 -3.12 -3.11
N ARG A 617 5.74 -2.31 -2.72
CA ARG A 617 6.38 -1.37 -3.64
C ARG A 617 7.02 -2.08 -4.83
N LYS A 618 7.76 -3.17 -4.58
CA LYS A 618 8.38 -3.97 -5.65
C LYS A 618 7.32 -4.67 -6.51
N LEU A 619 6.21 -5.15 -5.96
CA LEU A 619 5.08 -5.69 -6.76
C LEU A 619 4.45 -4.66 -7.71
N LEU A 620 4.49 -3.37 -7.36
CA LEU A 620 4.05 -2.25 -8.20
C LEU A 620 5.20 -1.60 -9.01
N SER A 621 6.36 -2.25 -9.13
CA SER A 621 7.52 -1.73 -9.85
C SER A 621 7.90 -2.62 -11.04
N PRO A 622 7.26 -2.47 -12.22
CA PRO A 622 6.10 -1.61 -12.53
C PRO A 622 4.74 -2.25 -12.19
N SER A 623 3.67 -1.45 -12.06
CA SER A 623 2.31 -1.93 -11.76
C SER A 623 1.62 -2.72 -12.89
N VAL A 624 2.20 -2.71 -14.10
CA VAL A 624 1.78 -3.53 -15.25
C VAL A 624 3.03 -4.09 -15.92
N VAL A 625 3.02 -5.39 -16.23
CA VAL A 625 4.14 -6.07 -16.89
C VAL A 625 4.30 -5.52 -18.32
N PRO A 626 5.47 -4.96 -18.69
CA PRO A 626 5.71 -4.50 -20.06
C PRO A 626 5.74 -5.68 -21.04
N SER A 627 5.24 -5.48 -22.26
CA SER A 627 5.30 -6.49 -23.33
C SER A 627 6.75 -6.82 -23.75
N THR A 628 7.66 -5.85 -23.65
CA THR A 628 9.11 -6.00 -23.87
C THR A 628 9.83 -6.49 -22.60
N THR A 629 9.50 -7.70 -22.16
CA THR A 629 9.98 -8.29 -20.89
C THR A 629 11.50 -8.50 -20.76
N GLY A 630 12.27 -8.29 -21.83
CA GLY A 630 13.72 -8.51 -21.89
C GLY A 630 14.61 -7.37 -21.39
N THR A 631 14.15 -6.11 -21.43
CA THR A 631 14.97 -4.94 -21.05
C THR A 631 14.57 -4.31 -19.72
N THR A 632 13.28 -4.31 -19.37
CA THR A 632 12.81 -3.72 -18.11
C THR A 632 13.09 -4.63 -16.91
N GLN A 633 13.71 -4.07 -15.86
CA GLN A 633 13.82 -4.74 -14.56
C GLN A 633 12.44 -4.82 -13.90
N LEU A 634 12.09 -5.98 -13.36
CA LEU A 634 10.78 -6.23 -12.75
C LEU A 634 10.98 -6.52 -11.26
N GLY A 635 10.21 -5.86 -10.39
CA GLY A 635 10.36 -6.02 -8.95
C GLY A 635 11.56 -5.27 -8.36
N VAL A 636 12.02 -4.18 -8.99
CA VAL A 636 13.13 -3.35 -8.53
C VAL A 636 12.66 -1.92 -8.35
N CYS A 637 12.99 -1.31 -7.22
CA CYS A 637 12.71 0.10 -6.92
C CYS A 637 13.77 0.69 -5.98
N PRO A 638 13.81 2.02 -5.80
CA PRO A 638 14.70 2.65 -4.82
C PRO A 638 14.42 2.13 -3.40
N VAL A 639 15.49 1.86 -2.65
CA VAL A 639 15.45 1.34 -1.28
C VAL A 639 16.25 2.21 -0.33
N THR A 640 15.86 2.20 0.94
CA THR A 640 16.43 3.01 2.01
C THR A 640 16.75 2.17 3.24
N LEU A 641 17.55 2.72 4.16
CA LEU A 641 17.81 2.09 5.45
C LEU A 641 16.53 1.92 6.30
N THR A 642 15.53 2.78 6.11
CA THR A 642 14.20 2.66 6.73
C THR A 642 13.49 1.38 6.29
N ASP A 643 13.68 0.98 5.03
CA ASP A 643 13.09 -0.22 4.45
C ASP A 643 13.80 -1.47 4.96
N LEU A 644 15.14 -1.42 4.99
CA LEU A 644 15.94 -2.51 5.58
C LEU A 644 15.55 -2.75 7.05
N ARG A 645 15.16 -1.71 7.79
CA ARG A 645 14.69 -1.83 9.17
C ARG A 645 13.36 -2.59 9.32
N GLU A 646 12.50 -2.63 8.30
CA GLU A 646 11.30 -3.48 8.31
C GLU A 646 11.62 -4.96 8.04
N VAL A 647 12.74 -5.23 7.35
CA VAL A 647 13.14 -6.58 6.93
C VAL A 647 14.10 -7.24 7.93
N MET A 648 15.12 -6.49 8.34
CA MET A 648 16.24 -6.87 9.20
C MET A 648 16.51 -5.70 10.17
N PRO A 649 15.63 -5.49 11.18
CA PRO A 649 15.70 -4.33 12.08
C PRO A 649 17.06 -4.19 12.79
N GLU A 650 17.69 -5.33 13.08
CA GLU A 650 18.95 -5.43 13.81
C GLU A 650 20.12 -4.89 12.96
N LEU A 651 20.32 -5.43 11.76
CA LEU A 651 21.33 -4.94 10.82
C LEU A 651 21.12 -3.46 10.46
N ALA A 652 19.87 -3.04 10.27
CA ALA A 652 19.55 -1.64 9.97
C ALA A 652 19.95 -0.68 11.11
N HIS A 653 19.87 -1.11 12.38
CA HIS A 653 20.39 -0.32 13.50
C HIS A 653 21.92 -0.21 13.46
N GLY A 654 22.64 -1.31 13.21
CA GLY A 654 24.11 -1.27 13.10
C GLY A 654 24.62 -0.38 11.97
N LEU A 655 23.96 -0.41 10.81
CA LEU A 655 24.25 0.49 9.68
C LEU A 655 23.83 1.95 9.95
N TYR A 656 22.85 2.18 10.82
CA TYR A 656 22.47 3.53 11.28
C TYR A 656 23.55 4.14 12.19
N GLU A 657 24.11 3.35 13.11
CA GLU A 657 25.24 3.81 13.94
C GLU A 657 26.50 4.07 13.10
N LEU A 658 26.81 3.25 12.10
CA LEU A 658 27.88 3.50 11.13
C LEU A 658 27.75 4.88 10.44
N LEU A 659 26.53 5.28 10.07
CA LEU A 659 26.25 6.59 9.47
C LEU A 659 26.35 7.76 10.47
N ARG A 660 26.20 7.49 11.77
CA ARG A 660 26.23 8.51 12.84
C ARG A 660 27.55 8.61 13.59
N HIS A 661 28.45 7.64 13.41
CA HIS A 661 29.78 7.63 14.02
C HIS A 661 30.56 8.90 13.73
N GLN A 662 31.33 9.38 14.72
CA GLN A 662 32.08 10.64 14.67
C GLN A 662 33.61 10.42 14.62
N GLY A 663 34.09 9.23 14.98
CA GLY A 663 35.51 8.85 14.83
C GLY A 663 35.86 8.42 13.41
N ASP A 664 37.07 7.91 13.22
CA ASP A 664 37.51 7.37 11.92
C ASP A 664 36.85 6.02 11.65
N VAL A 665 36.06 5.94 10.58
CA VAL A 665 35.30 4.74 10.22
C VAL A 665 36.19 3.62 9.68
N ALA A 666 37.32 3.94 9.04
CA ALA A 666 38.23 2.93 8.51
C ALA A 666 38.99 2.24 9.64
N GLU A 667 39.55 3.02 10.59
CA GLU A 667 40.21 2.48 11.76
C GLU A 667 39.26 1.79 12.74
N ASP A 668 38.09 2.39 13.02
CA ASP A 668 37.20 1.85 14.04
C ASP A 668 36.42 0.63 13.56
N PHE A 669 36.08 0.52 12.27
CA PHE A 669 35.26 -0.60 11.76
C PHE A 669 36.04 -1.61 10.91
N GLY A 670 37.20 -1.25 10.35
CA GLY A 670 37.99 -2.14 9.46
C GLY A 670 37.24 -2.68 8.24
N ALA A 671 36.06 -2.12 7.92
CA ALA A 671 35.14 -2.68 6.94
C ALA A 671 35.59 -2.36 5.51
N THR A 672 35.24 -3.23 4.56
CA THR A 672 35.45 -3.02 3.12
C THR A 672 34.12 -3.07 2.38
N PHE A 673 34.11 -2.89 1.05
CA PHE A 673 32.92 -3.11 0.22
C PHE A 673 32.65 -4.60 -0.06
N GLU A 674 33.25 -5.54 0.67
CA GLU A 674 32.76 -6.91 0.79
C GLU A 674 31.89 -7.07 2.05
N ILE A 675 30.68 -7.61 1.90
CA ILE A 675 29.77 -7.87 3.03
C ILE A 675 29.69 -9.36 3.34
N ALA A 676 29.61 -9.71 4.63
CA ALA A 676 29.31 -11.06 5.09
C ALA A 676 27.83 -11.18 5.52
N TYR A 677 27.16 -12.24 5.10
CA TYR A 677 25.78 -12.54 5.50
C TYR A 677 25.54 -14.05 5.65
N THR A 678 24.54 -14.43 6.45
CA THR A 678 24.09 -15.82 6.59
C THR A 678 22.86 -16.06 5.73
N ASP A 679 22.87 -17.11 4.91
CA ASP A 679 21.72 -17.45 4.07
C ASP A 679 20.61 -18.20 4.84
N GLY A 680 19.45 -18.36 4.22
CA GLY A 680 18.29 -19.06 4.80
C GLY A 680 18.48 -20.58 5.01
N ALA A 681 19.68 -21.11 4.79
CA ALA A 681 20.08 -22.47 5.17
C ALA A 681 21.16 -22.46 6.29
N GLY A 682 21.41 -21.31 6.92
CA GLY A 682 22.39 -21.15 7.99
C GLY A 682 23.84 -21.02 7.52
N LYS A 683 24.11 -20.92 6.21
CA LYS A 683 25.48 -20.85 5.68
C LYS A 683 25.95 -19.40 5.54
N ASN A 684 27.10 -19.09 6.13
CA ASN A 684 27.78 -17.81 5.92
C ASN A 684 28.34 -17.69 4.49
N ARG A 685 28.23 -16.50 3.93
CA ARG A 685 28.63 -16.11 2.57
C ARG A 685 29.23 -14.71 2.59
N THR A 686 30.10 -14.43 1.64
CA THR A 686 30.53 -13.06 1.34
C THR A 686 30.14 -12.66 -0.09
N VAL A 687 30.11 -11.34 -0.35
CA VAL A 687 29.88 -10.77 -1.68
C VAL A 687 30.43 -9.35 -1.75
N GLU A 688 31.13 -9.02 -2.84
CA GLU A 688 31.55 -7.66 -3.16
C GLU A 688 30.35 -6.82 -3.64
N LEU A 689 30.13 -5.65 -3.04
CA LEU A 689 29.05 -4.71 -3.39
C LEU A 689 29.32 -3.94 -4.70
N LYS A 690 30.60 -3.75 -5.03
CA LYS A 690 31.13 -3.12 -6.25
C LYS A 690 32.45 -3.78 -6.63
N PRO A 691 32.96 -3.62 -7.88
CA PRO A 691 34.21 -4.25 -8.31
C PRO A 691 35.39 -3.95 -7.38
N ASP A 692 36.21 -4.96 -7.13
CA ASP A 692 37.35 -4.96 -6.21
C ASP A 692 36.96 -4.55 -4.77
N GLY A 693 35.70 -4.81 -4.38
CA GLY A 693 35.09 -4.32 -3.15
C GLY A 693 35.85 -4.71 -1.88
N ARG A 694 36.43 -5.92 -1.86
CA ARG A 694 37.28 -6.42 -0.76
C ARG A 694 38.55 -5.60 -0.53
N SER A 695 39.00 -4.83 -1.52
CA SER A 695 40.19 -3.99 -1.47
C SER A 695 39.87 -2.50 -1.22
N ILE A 696 38.59 -2.14 -1.09
CA ILE A 696 38.14 -0.76 -0.90
C ILE A 696 37.60 -0.62 0.52
N SER A 697 38.33 0.07 1.40
CA SER A 697 37.91 0.34 2.77
C SER A 697 36.72 1.30 2.85
N VAL A 698 35.87 1.11 3.86
CA VAL A 698 34.78 2.02 4.22
C VAL A 698 35.34 3.17 5.06
N THR A 699 35.01 4.40 4.71
CA THR A 699 35.51 5.65 5.31
C THR A 699 34.37 6.62 5.60
N ASN A 700 34.62 7.67 6.37
CA ASN A 700 33.64 8.72 6.68
C ASN A 700 33.06 9.40 5.42
N ALA A 701 33.78 9.36 4.30
CA ALA A 701 33.39 9.95 3.02
C ALA A 701 32.58 8.99 2.11
N ASN A 702 32.76 7.68 2.23
CA ASN A 702 32.08 6.68 1.38
C ASN A 702 31.06 5.79 2.12
N ARG A 703 30.92 5.90 3.44
CA ARG A 703 29.95 5.11 4.24
C ARG A 703 28.50 5.21 3.76
N GLN A 704 28.08 6.34 3.20
CA GLN A 704 26.76 6.53 2.61
C GLN A 704 26.57 5.68 1.34
N GLU A 705 27.62 5.57 0.50
CA GLU A 705 27.66 4.70 -0.67
C GLU A 705 27.59 3.22 -0.23
N TYR A 706 28.41 2.83 0.75
CA TYR A 706 28.43 1.48 1.31
C TYR A 706 27.05 1.06 1.84
N VAL A 707 26.41 1.88 2.70
CA VAL A 707 25.07 1.55 3.25
C VAL A 707 24.01 1.52 2.15
N ALA A 708 24.05 2.41 1.16
CA ALA A 708 23.13 2.37 0.04
C ALA A 708 23.28 1.09 -0.80
N MET A 709 24.51 0.68 -1.11
CA MET A 709 24.79 -0.56 -1.84
C MET A 709 24.43 -1.81 -1.04
N TYR A 710 24.62 -1.82 0.29
CA TYR A 710 24.24 -2.93 1.17
C TYR A 710 22.71 -3.10 1.20
N CYS A 711 21.96 -2.01 1.37
CA CYS A 711 20.49 -2.02 1.28
C CYS A 711 20.00 -2.52 -0.09
N ASP A 712 20.57 -2.02 -1.18
CA ASP A 712 20.23 -2.44 -2.54
C ASP A 712 20.60 -3.91 -2.82
N TYR A 713 21.72 -4.41 -2.27
CA TYR A 713 22.04 -5.83 -2.39
C TYR A 713 20.99 -6.72 -1.72
N LEU A 714 20.66 -6.43 -0.45
CA LEU A 714 19.75 -7.27 0.34
C LEU A 714 18.29 -7.20 -0.12
N LEU A 715 17.84 -6.03 -0.60
CA LEU A 715 16.44 -5.77 -0.93
C LEU A 715 16.14 -5.88 -2.43
N ASN A 716 17.13 -5.67 -3.31
CA ASN A 716 17.00 -5.87 -4.75
C ASN A 716 17.85 -7.03 -5.27
N LYS A 717 19.18 -6.90 -5.31
CA LYS A 717 20.06 -7.78 -6.12
C LYS A 717 20.03 -9.26 -5.68
N GLY A 718 20.28 -9.55 -4.39
CA GLY A 718 20.37 -10.91 -3.84
C GLY A 718 19.05 -11.70 -3.85
N VAL A 719 17.92 -11.01 -4.04
CA VAL A 719 16.58 -11.60 -4.15
C VAL A 719 16.00 -11.51 -5.56
N TYR A 720 16.69 -10.89 -6.53
CA TYR A 720 16.08 -10.45 -7.80
C TYR A 720 15.40 -11.56 -8.60
N SER A 721 16.05 -12.71 -8.83
CA SER A 721 15.46 -13.82 -9.59
C SER A 721 14.17 -14.34 -8.94
N LYS A 722 14.24 -14.61 -7.63
CA LYS A 722 13.15 -15.11 -6.79
C LYS A 722 11.97 -14.13 -6.77
N PHE A 723 12.27 -12.85 -6.56
CA PHE A 723 11.26 -11.79 -6.54
C PHE A 723 10.65 -11.58 -7.93
N ARG A 724 11.44 -11.65 -9.02
CA ARG A 724 10.94 -11.56 -10.40
C ARG A 724 9.96 -12.70 -10.72
N SER A 725 10.27 -13.94 -10.28
CA SER A 725 9.34 -15.07 -10.42
C SER A 725 8.03 -14.84 -9.65
N PHE A 726 8.12 -14.40 -8.39
CA PHE A 726 6.97 -14.05 -7.55
C PHE A 726 6.12 -12.92 -8.14
N TYR A 727 6.75 -11.84 -8.61
CA TYR A 727 6.13 -10.73 -9.34
C TYR A 727 5.36 -11.23 -10.57
N LEU A 728 5.99 -12.06 -11.41
CA LEU A 728 5.34 -12.61 -12.61
C LEU A 728 4.17 -13.53 -12.26
N GLY A 729 4.26 -14.27 -11.15
CA GLY A 729 3.15 -15.08 -10.62
C GLY A 729 1.96 -14.22 -10.18
N PHE A 730 2.21 -13.19 -9.39
CA PHE A 730 1.18 -12.24 -8.94
C PHE A 730 0.47 -11.57 -10.12
N HIS A 731 1.25 -11.06 -11.08
CA HIS A 731 0.72 -10.41 -12.28
C HIS A 731 0.04 -11.38 -13.26
N GLN A 732 0.37 -12.67 -13.32
CA GLN A 732 -0.37 -13.65 -14.14
C GLN A 732 -1.88 -13.63 -13.84
N VAL A 733 -2.26 -13.37 -12.58
CA VAL A 733 -3.67 -13.27 -12.18
C VAL A 733 -4.12 -11.81 -12.13
N CYS A 734 -3.38 -10.95 -11.45
CA CYS A 734 -3.78 -9.56 -11.18
C CYS A 734 -3.46 -8.56 -12.30
N ALA A 735 -2.85 -8.94 -13.42
CA ALA A 735 -2.61 -8.03 -14.55
C ALA A 735 -3.94 -7.46 -15.06
N SER A 736 -4.16 -6.19 -14.68
CA SER A 736 -5.29 -5.33 -15.01
C SER A 736 -4.87 -3.89 -14.73
N ASN A 737 -5.39 -2.94 -15.50
CA ASN A 737 -5.07 -1.52 -15.30
C ASN A 737 -5.60 -1.00 -13.94
N ALA A 738 -6.52 -1.72 -13.29
CA ALA A 738 -6.95 -1.44 -11.91
C ALA A 738 -5.80 -1.44 -10.89
N LEU A 739 -4.70 -2.19 -11.12
CA LEU A 739 -3.50 -2.13 -10.26
C LEU A 739 -2.78 -0.78 -10.31
N ILE A 740 -2.91 -0.01 -11.40
CA ILE A 740 -2.29 1.32 -11.53
C ILE A 740 -2.95 2.33 -10.57
N LEU A 741 -4.21 2.08 -10.19
CA LEU A 741 -4.95 2.96 -9.27
C LEU A 741 -4.48 2.82 -7.81
N LEU A 742 -3.78 1.73 -7.47
CA LEU A 742 -3.45 1.35 -6.10
C LEU A 742 -2.10 1.90 -5.63
N ARG A 743 -2.06 2.40 -4.40
CA ARG A 743 -0.81 2.63 -3.67
C ARG A 743 -0.25 1.30 -3.09
N PRO A 744 1.06 1.20 -2.84
CA PRO A 744 1.67 0.02 -2.19
C PRO A 744 0.99 -0.39 -0.87
N GLU A 745 0.63 0.60 -0.05
CA GLU A 745 -0.05 0.41 1.23
C GLU A 745 -1.47 -0.12 1.02
N GLU A 746 -2.16 0.31 -0.04
CA GLU A 746 -3.50 -0.18 -0.41
C GLU A 746 -3.44 -1.64 -0.90
N VAL A 747 -2.35 -2.06 -1.55
CA VAL A 747 -2.12 -3.47 -1.91
C VAL A 747 -1.86 -4.32 -0.66
N GLU A 748 -1.11 -3.84 0.34
CA GLU A 748 -1.01 -4.56 1.63
C GLU A 748 -2.40 -4.75 2.25
N HIS A 749 -3.22 -3.69 2.29
CA HIS A 749 -4.56 -3.78 2.86
C HIS A 749 -5.46 -4.75 2.08
N LEU A 750 -5.39 -4.79 0.74
CA LEU A 750 -6.14 -5.74 -0.07
C LEU A 750 -5.69 -7.20 0.14
N VAL A 751 -4.39 -7.44 0.31
CA VAL A 751 -3.84 -8.79 0.54
C VAL A 751 -4.06 -9.24 1.99
N CYS A 752 -3.60 -8.47 2.97
CA CYS A 752 -3.53 -8.89 4.38
C CYS A 752 -4.73 -8.44 5.21
N GLY A 753 -5.51 -7.45 4.75
CA GLY A 753 -6.54 -6.78 5.54
C GLY A 753 -6.00 -5.61 6.37
N SER A 754 -6.92 -4.82 6.95
CA SER A 754 -6.59 -3.72 7.86
C SER A 754 -6.21 -4.25 9.25
N PRO A 755 -5.09 -3.79 9.85
CA PRO A 755 -4.78 -4.05 11.25
C PRO A 755 -5.50 -3.09 12.22
N LYS A 756 -6.20 -2.06 11.71
CA LYS A 756 -7.05 -1.17 12.52
C LYS A 756 -8.47 -1.72 12.56
N PHE A 757 -9.02 -1.87 13.76
CA PHE A 757 -10.38 -2.35 14.00
C PHE A 757 -11.04 -1.63 15.19
N ASP A 758 -12.37 -1.71 15.28
CA ASP A 758 -13.16 -1.27 16.43
C ASP A 758 -14.27 -2.31 16.72
N PHE A 759 -14.28 -2.85 17.94
CA PHE A 759 -15.27 -3.84 18.37
C PHE A 759 -16.68 -3.23 18.53
N ASN A 760 -16.81 -1.90 18.66
CA ASN A 760 -18.11 -1.23 18.64
C ASN A 760 -18.78 -1.30 17.27
N GLU A 761 -18.02 -1.16 16.17
CA GLU A 761 -18.55 -1.34 14.82
C GLU A 761 -18.88 -2.81 14.53
N LEU A 762 -18.03 -3.76 14.97
CA LEU A 762 -18.30 -5.20 14.83
C LEU A 762 -19.61 -5.61 15.55
N ARG A 763 -19.85 -5.03 16.74
CA ARG A 763 -21.07 -5.25 17.52
C ARG A 763 -22.35 -4.85 16.78
N LYS A 764 -22.31 -3.82 15.93
CA LYS A 764 -23.48 -3.35 15.16
C LYS A 764 -23.89 -4.32 14.06
N VAL A 765 -22.94 -5.05 13.47
CA VAL A 765 -23.17 -5.97 12.34
C VAL A 765 -23.16 -7.46 12.72
N THR A 766 -22.85 -7.77 13.97
CA THR A 766 -22.86 -9.16 14.47
C THR A 766 -24.28 -9.74 14.48
N VAL A 767 -24.42 -10.95 13.92
CA VAL A 767 -25.66 -11.73 13.94
C VAL A 767 -25.73 -12.60 15.20
N TYR A 768 -26.91 -12.73 15.80
CA TYR A 768 -27.14 -13.56 16.98
C TYR A 768 -28.04 -14.74 16.62
N ASP A 769 -27.67 -15.94 17.07
CA ASP A 769 -28.34 -17.19 16.72
C ASP A 769 -28.61 -18.00 17.99
N GLY A 770 -29.88 -18.21 18.32
CA GLY A 770 -30.32 -18.69 19.64
C GLY A 770 -30.17 -17.68 20.81
N TYR A 771 -29.53 -16.53 20.58
CA TYR A 771 -29.46 -15.38 21.49
C TYR A 771 -30.17 -14.15 20.91
N ARG A 772 -30.49 -13.19 21.77
CA ARG A 772 -30.92 -11.82 21.41
C ARG A 772 -29.83 -10.80 21.78
N PRO A 773 -29.72 -9.64 21.10
CA PRO A 773 -28.74 -8.59 21.43
C PRO A 773 -28.78 -8.06 22.87
N ASN A 774 -29.90 -8.28 23.57
CA ASN A 774 -30.15 -7.81 24.93
C ASN A 774 -29.91 -8.85 26.02
N ASP A 775 -29.55 -10.10 25.67
CA ASP A 775 -29.33 -11.18 26.63
C ASP A 775 -28.07 -10.92 27.48
N ALA A 776 -28.05 -11.44 28.71
CA ALA A 776 -26.99 -11.18 29.68
C ALA A 776 -25.60 -11.60 29.16
N GLN A 777 -25.49 -12.81 28.60
CA GLN A 777 -24.24 -13.34 28.05
C GLN A 777 -23.73 -12.53 26.85
N VAL A 778 -24.63 -12.01 26.01
CA VAL A 778 -24.27 -11.13 24.88
C VAL A 778 -23.76 -9.78 25.38
N LYS A 779 -24.44 -9.17 26.35
CA LYS A 779 -23.99 -7.93 26.99
C LYS A 779 -22.63 -8.11 27.66
N TRP A 780 -22.43 -9.19 28.41
CA TRP A 780 -21.15 -9.52 29.05
C TRP A 780 -20.04 -9.76 28.02
N PHE A 781 -20.30 -10.51 26.94
CA PHE A 781 -19.32 -10.75 25.89
C PHE A 781 -18.80 -9.43 25.29
N TRP A 782 -19.69 -8.50 24.93
CA TRP A 782 -19.28 -7.21 24.37
C TRP A 782 -18.59 -6.30 25.39
N ASP A 783 -19.09 -6.26 26.62
CA ASP A 783 -18.51 -5.50 27.72
C ASP A 783 -17.12 -6.02 28.13
N ILE A 784 -16.82 -7.30 27.90
CA ILE A 784 -15.47 -7.85 28.04
C ILE A 784 -14.64 -7.50 26.79
N ALA A 785 -15.11 -7.83 25.59
CA ALA A 785 -14.36 -7.67 24.34
C ALA A 785 -13.97 -6.21 24.03
N ILE A 786 -14.86 -5.24 24.30
CA ILE A 786 -14.58 -3.81 24.05
C ILE A 786 -13.56 -3.25 25.07
N ASN A 787 -13.55 -3.77 26.30
CA ASN A 787 -12.64 -3.35 27.37
C ASN A 787 -11.35 -4.20 27.48
N MET A 788 -11.13 -5.16 26.58
CA MET A 788 -9.86 -5.87 26.45
C MET A 788 -8.75 -4.95 25.95
N GLU A 789 -7.51 -5.19 26.38
CA GLU A 789 -6.33 -4.57 25.76
C GLU A 789 -6.25 -4.86 24.25
N PRO A 790 -5.68 -3.96 23.41
CA PRO A 790 -5.61 -4.17 21.97
C PRO A 790 -4.96 -5.48 21.52
N ALA A 791 -4.00 -6.01 22.30
CA ALA A 791 -3.39 -7.31 22.03
C ALA A 791 -4.36 -8.48 22.26
N LYS A 792 -5.18 -8.44 23.31
CA LYS A 792 -6.23 -9.43 23.58
C LYS A 792 -7.42 -9.28 22.61
N GLN A 793 -7.72 -8.06 22.16
CA GLN A 793 -8.69 -7.83 21.09
C GLN A 793 -8.23 -8.43 19.75
N ALA A 794 -6.96 -8.25 19.39
CA ALA A 794 -6.37 -8.89 18.21
C ALA A 794 -6.42 -10.43 18.30
N ALA A 795 -6.09 -10.99 19.47
CA ALA A 795 -6.17 -12.43 19.71
C ALA A 795 -7.61 -12.97 19.70
N LEU A 796 -8.60 -12.23 20.21
CA LEU A 796 -10.02 -12.55 20.10
C LEU A 796 -10.52 -12.52 18.64
N LEU A 797 -10.07 -11.54 17.85
CA LEU A 797 -10.38 -11.45 16.43
C LEU A 797 -9.78 -12.64 15.65
N LEU A 798 -8.52 -12.99 15.95
CA LEU A 798 -7.82 -14.15 15.42
C LEU A 798 -8.55 -15.46 15.76
N PHE A 799 -8.94 -15.65 17.02
CA PHE A 799 -9.73 -16.78 17.49
C PHE A 799 -11.05 -16.92 16.72
N ILE A 800 -11.83 -15.85 16.57
CA ILE A 800 -13.15 -15.89 15.91
C ILE A 800 -13.06 -16.08 14.40
N THR A 801 -12.06 -15.50 13.73
CA THR A 801 -12.09 -15.27 12.27
C THR A 801 -10.96 -15.96 11.49
N GLY A 802 -9.90 -16.40 12.18
CA GLY A 802 -8.66 -16.92 11.59
C GLY A 802 -7.65 -15.85 11.18
N SER A 803 -7.86 -14.59 11.56
CA SER A 803 -7.03 -13.43 11.21
C SER A 803 -7.07 -12.37 12.32
N ASP A 804 -5.95 -11.71 12.64
CA ASP A 804 -5.94 -10.51 13.50
C ASP A 804 -6.20 -9.20 12.71
N ARG A 805 -6.48 -9.31 11.41
CA ARG A 805 -6.79 -8.23 10.47
C ARG A 805 -8.19 -8.38 9.86
N ILE A 806 -8.82 -7.25 9.55
CA ILE A 806 -10.20 -7.16 9.04
C ILE A 806 -10.26 -6.85 7.52
N PRO A 807 -11.38 -7.14 6.83
CA PRO A 807 -11.54 -6.83 5.41
C PRO A 807 -11.43 -5.33 5.06
N VAL A 808 -11.02 -5.05 3.83
CA VAL A 808 -10.98 -3.68 3.27
C VAL A 808 -12.41 -3.14 3.14
N GLY A 809 -12.72 -2.12 3.93
CA GLY A 809 -14.09 -1.63 4.17
C GLY A 809 -14.40 -1.50 5.67
N GLY A 810 -13.61 -2.14 6.53
CA GLY A 810 -13.72 -2.04 7.98
C GLY A 810 -14.64 -3.10 8.59
N MET A 811 -14.89 -2.98 9.90
CA MET A 811 -15.64 -3.98 10.67
C MET A 811 -17.08 -4.15 10.20
N ALA A 812 -17.68 -3.13 9.56
CA ALA A 812 -19.04 -3.21 9.02
C ALA A 812 -19.20 -4.25 7.88
N GLU A 813 -18.12 -4.63 7.19
CA GLU A 813 -18.14 -5.70 6.20
C GLU A 813 -18.01 -7.11 6.82
N MET A 814 -17.78 -7.22 8.13
CA MET A 814 -17.61 -8.52 8.79
C MET A 814 -18.94 -9.14 9.21
N GLN A 815 -19.26 -10.27 8.59
CA GLN A 815 -20.39 -11.13 9.00
C GLN A 815 -19.94 -12.05 10.15
N MET A 816 -19.82 -11.51 11.36
CA MET A 816 -19.62 -12.29 12.58
C MET A 816 -20.95 -12.87 13.08
N LYS A 817 -20.94 -14.08 13.65
CA LYS A 817 -22.10 -14.66 14.34
C LYS A 817 -21.76 -15.11 15.76
N ILE A 818 -22.62 -14.81 16.74
CA ILE A 818 -22.61 -15.44 18.07
C ILE A 818 -23.74 -16.46 18.14
N VAL A 819 -23.39 -17.73 18.37
CA VAL A 819 -24.29 -18.88 18.41
C VAL A 819 -24.44 -19.38 19.85
N ARG A 820 -25.67 -19.62 20.30
CA ARG A 820 -25.95 -20.17 21.62
C ARG A 820 -25.62 -21.66 21.73
N VAL A 821 -24.88 -22.04 22.77
CA VAL A 821 -24.68 -23.45 23.16
C VAL A 821 -25.21 -23.70 24.58
N ASN A 822 -26.11 -24.68 24.73
CA ASN A 822 -26.67 -25.09 26.01
C ASN A 822 -25.75 -26.12 26.74
N ARG A 823 -24.46 -25.83 26.89
CA ARG A 823 -23.47 -26.67 27.61
C ARG A 823 -22.55 -25.79 28.47
N LEU A 824 -22.84 -25.72 29.76
CA LEU A 824 -22.30 -24.69 30.66
C LEU A 824 -20.78 -24.78 30.96
N GLU A 825 -20.19 -25.96 30.83
CA GLU A 825 -18.82 -26.26 31.30
C GLU A 825 -17.77 -26.14 30.19
N MET A 826 -18.21 -26.19 28.92
CA MET A 826 -17.33 -26.05 27.76
C MET A 826 -16.71 -24.65 27.71
N LEU A 827 -15.55 -24.54 27.06
CA LEU A 827 -15.02 -23.27 26.57
C LEU A 827 -15.85 -22.78 25.37
N PRO A 828 -15.80 -21.47 25.02
CA PRO A 828 -16.26 -21.01 23.73
C PRO A 828 -15.47 -21.70 22.61
N ILE A 829 -16.12 -21.98 21.48
CA ILE A 829 -15.49 -22.61 20.30
C ILE A 829 -15.69 -21.70 19.09
N ALA A 830 -14.67 -21.52 18.26
CA ALA A 830 -14.76 -20.74 17.04
C ALA A 830 -14.84 -21.61 15.78
N HIS A 831 -15.59 -21.14 14.79
CA HIS A 831 -15.61 -21.68 13.43
C HIS A 831 -15.13 -20.58 12.47
N THR A 832 -13.81 -20.43 12.39
CA THR A 832 -13.10 -19.35 11.68
C THR A 832 -13.46 -19.26 10.19
N CYS A 833 -13.71 -20.38 9.52
CA CYS A 833 -14.19 -20.42 8.13
C CYS A 833 -15.48 -19.61 7.90
N PHE A 834 -16.31 -19.47 8.95
CA PHE A 834 -17.61 -18.79 8.93
C PHE A 834 -17.69 -17.58 9.88
N ASN A 835 -16.58 -17.17 10.51
CA ASN A 835 -16.49 -16.10 11.52
C ASN A 835 -17.49 -16.26 12.70
N GLN A 836 -17.73 -17.49 13.17
CA GLN A 836 -18.72 -17.76 14.21
C GLN A 836 -18.05 -18.10 15.54
N ILE A 837 -18.63 -17.62 16.65
CA ILE A 837 -18.29 -18.07 18.01
C ILE A 837 -19.50 -18.76 18.64
N MET A 838 -19.29 -20.01 19.04
CA MET A 838 -20.19 -20.84 19.81
C MET A 838 -20.02 -20.46 21.28
N LEU A 839 -20.97 -19.71 21.84
CA LEU A 839 -20.88 -19.11 23.18
C LEU A 839 -21.83 -19.82 24.17
N PRO A 840 -21.30 -20.52 25.18
CA PRO A 840 -22.11 -21.15 26.23
C PRO A 840 -22.93 -20.17 27.07
N THR A 841 -24.06 -20.65 27.59
CA THR A 841 -24.99 -19.86 28.43
C THR A 841 -24.48 -19.70 29.88
N TYR A 842 -23.25 -19.22 30.09
CA TYR A 842 -22.63 -19.10 31.42
C TYR A 842 -23.50 -18.32 32.42
N LYS A 843 -23.42 -18.70 33.70
CA LYS A 843 -24.24 -18.12 34.78
C LYS A 843 -23.77 -16.74 35.27
N THR A 844 -22.50 -16.37 35.06
CA THR A 844 -21.94 -15.09 35.54
C THR A 844 -21.01 -14.46 34.50
N LYS A 845 -20.83 -13.12 34.58
CA LYS A 845 -19.82 -12.40 33.79
C LYS A 845 -18.41 -12.95 34.05
N ALA A 846 -18.06 -13.21 35.32
CA ALA A 846 -16.72 -13.68 35.70
C ALA A 846 -16.36 -15.02 35.03
N THR A 847 -17.29 -15.98 35.04
CA THR A 847 -17.12 -17.27 34.34
C THR A 847 -16.97 -17.08 32.83
N LEU A 848 -17.71 -16.12 32.23
CA LEU A 848 -17.55 -15.81 30.80
C LEU A 848 -16.16 -15.20 30.52
N THR A 849 -15.68 -14.27 31.36
CA THR A 849 -14.33 -13.68 31.24
C THR A 849 -13.25 -14.75 31.32
N GLU A 850 -13.27 -15.59 32.37
CA GLU A 850 -12.32 -16.69 32.58
C GLU A 850 -12.27 -17.62 31.36
N ARG A 851 -13.43 -18.14 30.95
CA ARG A 851 -13.53 -19.16 29.89
C ARG A 851 -13.24 -18.59 28.51
N LEU A 852 -13.55 -17.32 28.26
CA LEU A 852 -13.20 -16.63 27.01
C LEU A 852 -11.70 -16.37 26.91
N LEU A 853 -11.06 -15.84 27.97
CA LEU A 853 -9.62 -15.61 27.99
C LEU A 853 -8.85 -16.93 27.85
N LEU A 854 -9.26 -17.98 28.58
CA LEU A 854 -8.61 -19.30 28.48
C LEU A 854 -8.74 -19.90 27.07
N ALA A 855 -9.84 -19.68 26.36
CA ALA A 855 -10.03 -20.13 24.98
C ALA A 855 -9.19 -19.34 23.96
N ILE A 856 -9.04 -18.01 24.16
CA ILE A 856 -8.16 -17.17 23.33
C ILE A 856 -6.70 -17.58 23.53
N ASP A 857 -6.27 -17.68 24.78
CA ASP A 857 -4.85 -17.87 25.14
C ASP A 857 -4.33 -19.28 24.85
N ASN A 858 -5.22 -20.25 24.64
CA ASN A 858 -4.89 -21.62 24.19
C ASN A 858 -5.33 -21.87 22.73
N SER A 859 -5.62 -20.83 21.94
CA SER A 859 -6.05 -20.99 20.53
C SER A 859 -4.90 -21.23 19.55
N GLU A 860 -3.68 -20.78 19.85
CA GLU A 860 -2.49 -20.97 19.02
C GLU A 860 -1.70 -22.24 19.41
N GLY A 861 -2.38 -23.38 19.44
CA GLY A 861 -1.73 -24.67 19.64
C GLY A 861 -2.65 -25.86 19.43
N PHE A 862 -2.20 -26.86 18.65
CA PHE A 862 -2.67 -28.23 18.79
C PHE A 862 -2.02 -28.84 20.05
N GLY A 863 -2.47 -28.40 21.22
CA GLY A 863 -2.07 -28.97 22.50
C GLY A 863 -2.95 -30.17 22.84
N LEU A 864 -2.32 -31.35 23.00
CA LEU A 864 -2.90 -32.67 23.27
C LEU A 864 -3.36 -33.49 22.05
N GLU A 865 -2.38 -33.95 21.26
CA GLU A 865 -2.04 -35.39 21.23
C GLU A 865 -0.59 -35.57 21.70
#